data_AF-A0AAE3ASL3-F1
#
_entry.id   AF-A0AAE3ASL3-F1
#
_cell.length_a   1.000
_cell.length_b   1.000
_cell.length_c   1.000
_cell.angle_alpha   90.00
_cell.angle_beta   90.00
_cell.angle_gamma   90.00
#
_symmetry.space_group_name_H-M   'P 1'
#
loop_
_entity.id
_entity.type
_entity.pdbx_description
1 polymer ?
#
loop_
_entity_poly.entity_id
_entity_poly.type
_entity_poly.pdbx_seq_one_letter_code
_entity_poly.pdbx_strand_id
1 'polypeptide(L)'
;MKLRIGTRKSRLAMVQTEMVKQKLEECFPDLEIEVIPMSTKGDKILDRSLTSFGGKGVFTKELEEALLRNEIDLAVHSAKDMPMEFPKGLAMGAVLTRAEASDVLVTRSGIPARELPAGSVIGTSSLRRQIEIRSLNPQVFTKMLRGNVQTRLEKLRNGEYDGILLAAAGLERLELQNPEDLHLEYLDKELFIPAAGQGILALEIRDGELGEIMQAIHSPEAAIQLRAEREFLTILGGSCNAPCGAYCRKEDDKLVMTVMYARDGVHPVFRRGGVELPEIATSAEGLECGLEIAEKLADSLAIQVRFRPVYLVGAGPGDAGLFTRKGLECVRNADVIVYDNLISGSILNEARLDAELIYAGKRSGQHSMKQEEISQLLVQLAMTGKSVVRLKGGDPYIFGRGGEEALELTRHGIPFEIVPGISSSYSVPAYAGIPVTHRKLASSFHVITGHEGVGKAQESLNYEVLAKEEGTLVFLMGLRHLGEISRRLIEGGKPADTPSAVIQNGTTANQKVAFSDLAHIAEEAERCGIQTPAITVVGPVVGLEKKLSWFGSGRPLSGKRVLVTGTRYISQELEDELRPLGAETIAVSLIESRLLDNAQVRRALDNMGSYQWLVFTSSNGVDLFFEAMRRADRDLRCLMHLKFAAIGRKTESALKEHGFRCDFVPENFSGTDLAREWIPTLNGDERVLLMRAKEGSEVLPRKLKEAGIDFDDVPLYETWVDTRRKEELNRIIHQVDYVAVASSSAARALCNMLEEKEFDAKIISIGPYTTRTVREMGLPVYADAVEYTASGIASVILADTEEEHYAPVEKIKSDRVVKDSELYREAIRSREEQASDQETQAQKNADNAEDTNKQEGQESETPTAYFPLFFNLNGADVLIVGAGKIASRRASVLADFGAEVTVIAPEGCTAMRQLETEGKILWKHRPFTLSDLDGRKMALAITDDASLNMRIAKQGKEKGILVNNAGDKEQCDFYFPGIAREGSLVAGVTASGADHHLARTVTEKLKEWMETQKSEK
;
A
#
# COMPACT_ATOMS: atom_id res chain seq x y z
N MET A 1 -34.28 56.49 24.57
CA MET A 1 -33.81 55.24 25.21
C MET A 1 -32.30 55.26 25.17
N LYS A 2 -31.60 54.88 26.25
CA LYS A 2 -30.13 54.81 26.26
C LYS A 2 -29.68 53.37 26.05
N LEU A 3 -28.82 53.12 25.07
CA LEU A 3 -28.33 51.78 24.71
C LEU A 3 -26.81 51.71 24.92
N ARG A 4 -26.35 50.78 25.75
CA ARG A 4 -24.93 50.61 26.08
C ARG A 4 -24.32 49.46 25.27
N ILE A 5 -23.34 49.75 24.43
CA ILE A 5 -22.66 48.78 23.58
C ILE A 5 -21.31 48.40 24.18
N GLY A 6 -21.15 47.15 24.61
CA GLY A 6 -19.89 46.59 25.04
C GLY A 6 -18.98 46.23 23.87
N THR A 7 -17.71 46.58 23.97
CA THR A 7 -16.71 46.23 22.96
C THR A 7 -15.30 46.08 23.54
N ARG A 8 -14.40 45.46 22.78
CA ARG A 8 -12.98 45.35 23.16
C ARG A 8 -12.23 46.65 22.86
N LYS A 9 -11.19 46.92 23.65
CA LYS A 9 -10.30 48.10 23.48
C LYS A 9 -9.43 48.11 22.21
N SER A 10 -9.40 47.02 21.43
CA SER A 10 -8.60 46.99 20.20
C SER A 10 -9.17 47.94 19.15
N ARG A 11 -8.32 48.59 18.34
CA ARG A 11 -8.76 49.52 17.30
C ARG A 11 -9.78 48.89 16.33
N LEU A 12 -9.56 47.64 15.92
CA LEU A 12 -10.50 46.94 15.04
C LEU A 12 -11.89 46.75 15.70
N ALA A 13 -11.92 46.33 16.97
CA ALA A 13 -13.19 46.15 17.68
C ALA A 13 -13.95 47.48 17.87
N MET A 14 -13.23 48.58 18.15
CA MET A 14 -13.82 49.91 18.21
C MET A 14 -14.44 50.31 16.87
N VAL A 15 -13.74 50.11 15.75
CA VAL A 15 -14.30 50.40 14.41
C VAL A 15 -15.52 49.53 14.12
N GLN A 16 -15.47 48.23 14.42
CA GLN A 16 -16.62 47.33 14.25
C GLN A 16 -17.83 47.79 15.05
N THR A 17 -17.60 48.36 16.24
CA THR A 17 -18.64 48.89 17.10
C THR A 17 -19.22 50.19 16.56
N GLU A 18 -18.38 51.06 16.01
CA GLU A 18 -18.84 52.29 15.36
C GLU A 18 -19.69 51.98 14.12
N MET A 19 -19.33 50.96 13.33
CA MET A 19 -20.15 50.50 12.21
C MET A 19 -21.55 50.04 12.65
N VAL A 20 -21.63 49.30 13.76
CA VAL A 20 -22.92 48.88 14.34
C VAL A 20 -23.70 50.08 14.84
N LYS A 21 -23.02 51.00 15.55
CA LYS A 21 -23.62 52.22 16.08
C LYS A 21 -24.20 53.10 14.95
N GLN A 22 -23.45 53.35 13.88
CA GLN A 22 -23.94 54.11 12.72
C GLN A 22 -25.20 53.48 12.13
N LYS A 23 -25.20 52.16 11.94
CA LYS A 23 -26.37 51.45 11.42
C LYS A 23 -27.58 51.51 12.35
N LEU A 24 -27.35 51.52 13.67
CA LEU A 24 -28.41 51.72 14.66
C LEU A 24 -28.95 53.15 14.64
N GLU A 25 -28.09 54.15 14.52
CA GLU A 25 -28.48 55.58 14.42
C GLU A 25 -29.25 55.87 13.12
N GLU A 26 -28.92 55.19 12.02
CA GLU A 26 -29.67 55.26 10.76
C GLU A 26 -31.11 54.73 10.89
N CYS A 27 -31.30 53.62 11.62
CA CYS A 27 -32.62 53.05 11.85
C CYS A 27 -33.40 53.74 12.98
N PHE A 28 -32.69 54.25 14.00
CA PHE A 28 -33.26 54.84 15.21
C PHE A 28 -32.53 56.15 15.60
N PRO A 29 -32.85 57.28 14.95
CA PRO A 29 -32.14 58.55 15.16
C PRO A 29 -32.21 59.11 16.59
N ASP A 30 -33.27 58.78 17.33
CA ASP A 30 -33.51 59.24 18.70
C ASP A 30 -32.88 58.33 19.78
N LEU A 31 -32.13 57.31 19.36
CA LEU A 31 -31.49 56.35 20.27
C LEU A 31 -30.16 56.92 20.78
N GLU A 32 -30.04 57.09 22.09
CA GLU A 32 -28.79 57.56 22.70
C GLU A 32 -27.86 56.36 22.91
N ILE A 33 -26.77 56.28 22.16
CA ILE A 33 -25.85 55.13 22.20
C ILE A 33 -24.56 55.47 22.96
N GLU A 34 -24.24 54.65 23.96
CA GLU A 34 -23.00 54.75 24.74
C GLU A 34 -22.10 53.54 24.47
N VAL A 35 -20.85 53.75 24.05
CA VAL A 35 -19.88 52.67 23.83
C VAL A 35 -19.04 52.44 25.09
N ILE A 36 -19.04 51.22 25.60
CA ILE A 36 -18.34 50.81 26.84
C ILE A 36 -17.15 49.91 26.48
N PRO A 37 -15.91 50.45 26.42
CA PRO A 37 -14.72 49.68 26.06
C PRO A 37 -14.18 48.86 27.23
N MET A 38 -14.04 47.55 27.01
CA MET A 38 -13.62 46.56 28.00
C MET A 38 -12.33 45.83 27.57
N SER A 39 -11.61 45.25 28.53
CA SER A 39 -10.39 44.47 28.29
C SER A 39 -10.62 43.01 28.62
N THR A 40 -10.34 42.13 27.65
CA THR A 40 -10.56 40.68 27.79
C THR A 40 -9.27 39.95 28.19
N LYS A 41 -9.36 38.73 28.73
CA LYS A 41 -8.19 37.90 29.04
C LYS A 41 -7.27 37.68 27.84
N GLY A 42 -7.83 37.51 26.65
CA GLY A 42 -7.05 37.37 25.42
C GLY A 42 -6.24 38.60 25.01
N ASP A 43 -6.54 39.78 25.56
CA ASP A 43 -5.77 41.01 25.36
C ASP A 43 -4.57 41.12 26.31
N LYS A 44 -4.59 40.41 27.46
CA LYS A 44 -3.59 40.53 28.53
C LYS A 44 -2.47 39.49 28.47
N ILE A 45 -2.69 38.36 27.80
CA ILE A 45 -1.74 37.23 27.76
C ILE A 45 -1.30 37.00 26.31
N LEU A 46 -0.06 37.39 25.99
CA LEU A 46 0.50 37.37 24.63
C LEU A 46 1.59 36.32 24.41
N ASP A 47 2.04 35.64 25.47
CA ASP A 47 3.22 34.78 25.54
C ASP A 47 2.93 33.27 25.37
N ARG A 48 1.66 32.87 25.23
CA ARG A 48 1.25 31.46 25.08
C ARG A 48 0.32 31.23 23.88
N SER A 49 0.28 30.00 23.38
CA SER A 49 -0.66 29.61 22.31
C SER A 49 -2.11 29.62 22.79
N LEU A 50 -3.05 30.08 21.95
CA LEU A 50 -4.51 29.95 22.18
C LEU A 50 -4.92 28.49 22.46
N THR A 51 -4.25 27.51 21.85
CA THR A 51 -4.49 26.09 22.11
C THR A 51 -4.10 25.62 23.51
N SER A 52 -3.22 26.35 24.22
CA SER A 52 -2.88 26.04 25.61
C SER A 52 -3.93 26.54 26.62
N PHE A 53 -4.87 27.36 26.16
CA PHE A 53 -6.03 27.79 26.95
C PHE A 53 -7.18 26.83 26.67
N GLY A 54 -7.29 25.76 27.45
CA GLY A 54 -8.41 24.80 27.37
C GLY A 54 -9.76 25.36 27.81
N GLY A 55 -10.08 26.63 27.50
CA GLY A 55 -11.30 27.31 27.95
C GLY A 55 -12.06 27.99 26.80
N LYS A 56 -13.39 27.79 26.78
CA LYS A 56 -14.36 28.50 25.91
C LYS A 56 -14.28 30.02 26.13
N GLY A 57 -14.34 30.81 25.06
CA GLY A 57 -14.65 32.25 25.13
C GLY A 57 -13.53 33.22 25.59
N VAL A 58 -12.27 32.99 25.21
CA VAL A 58 -11.10 33.84 25.66
C VAL A 58 -11.26 35.34 25.33
N PHE A 59 -12.07 35.68 24.33
CA PHE A 59 -12.34 37.06 23.89
C PHE A 59 -13.79 37.54 24.12
N THR A 60 -14.68 36.69 24.61
CA THR A 60 -16.12 37.01 24.78
C THR A 60 -16.56 37.03 26.24
N LYS A 61 -15.90 36.25 27.11
CA LYS A 61 -16.33 36.03 28.50
C LYS A 61 -16.57 37.32 29.31
N GLU A 62 -15.69 38.31 29.23
CA GLU A 62 -15.88 39.55 30.01
C GLU A 62 -17.08 40.37 29.50
N LEU A 63 -17.39 40.30 28.20
CA LEU A 63 -18.57 40.95 27.61
C LEU A 63 -19.85 40.18 27.99
N GLU A 64 -19.82 38.85 27.94
CA GLU A 64 -20.91 37.98 28.40
C GLU A 64 -21.27 38.25 29.87
N GLU A 65 -20.27 38.36 30.75
CA GLU A 65 -20.48 38.68 32.18
C GLU A 65 -21.11 40.08 32.37
N ALA A 66 -20.71 41.08 31.56
CA ALA A 66 -21.27 42.42 31.63
C ALA A 66 -22.71 42.49 31.09
N LEU A 67 -23.04 41.70 30.05
CA LEU A 67 -24.43 41.53 29.57
C LEU A 67 -25.32 40.95 30.67
N LEU A 68 -24.87 39.86 31.31
CA LEU A 68 -25.61 39.20 32.39
C LEU A 68 -25.79 40.10 33.64
N ARG A 69 -24.84 41.01 33.89
CA ARG A 69 -24.91 41.97 35.00
C ARG A 69 -25.66 43.26 34.66
N ASN A 70 -26.24 43.38 33.46
CA ASN A 70 -26.87 44.61 32.97
C ASN A 70 -25.94 45.83 32.96
N GLU A 71 -24.63 45.62 32.83
CA GLU A 71 -23.64 46.71 32.70
C GLU A 71 -23.60 47.26 31.26
N ILE A 72 -23.87 46.39 30.28
CA ILE A 72 -24.07 46.68 28.86
C ILE A 72 -25.38 46.04 28.38
N ASP A 73 -25.91 46.51 27.26
CA ASP A 73 -27.18 46.04 26.68
C ASP A 73 -26.98 45.17 25.44
N LEU A 74 -25.90 45.40 24.69
CA LEU A 74 -25.45 44.54 23.59
C LEU A 74 -23.92 44.49 23.52
N ALA A 75 -23.38 43.42 22.94
CA ALA A 75 -21.95 43.29 22.67
C ALA A 75 -21.69 42.99 21.18
N VAL A 76 -20.66 43.63 20.61
CA VAL A 76 -20.31 43.47 19.18
C VAL A 76 -19.11 42.54 19.02
N HIS A 77 -19.28 41.52 18.19
CA HIS A 77 -18.27 40.50 17.95
C HIS A 77 -18.01 40.28 16.45
N SER A 78 -16.79 39.86 16.13
CA SER A 78 -16.55 39.15 14.87
C SER A 78 -17.13 37.74 15.01
N ALA A 79 -18.00 37.32 14.09
CA ALA A 79 -18.73 36.06 14.24
C ALA A 79 -17.82 34.82 14.39
N LYS A 80 -16.64 34.85 13.75
CA LYS A 80 -15.61 33.79 13.87
C LYS A 80 -14.97 33.63 15.26
N ASP A 81 -15.07 34.66 16.10
CA ASP A 81 -14.49 34.67 17.45
C ASP A 81 -15.54 34.30 18.52
N MET A 82 -16.81 34.17 18.12
CA MET A 82 -17.89 33.82 19.03
C MET A 82 -17.87 32.34 19.41
N PRO A 83 -18.21 32.00 20.67
CA PRO A 83 -18.35 30.61 21.09
C PRO A 83 -19.48 29.91 20.31
N MET A 84 -19.43 28.58 20.22
CA MET A 84 -20.49 27.78 19.56
C MET A 84 -21.77 27.75 20.39
N GLU A 85 -21.63 27.68 21.71
CA GLU A 85 -22.71 27.71 22.69
C GLU A 85 -22.68 29.02 23.48
N PHE A 86 -23.84 29.60 23.70
CA PHE A 86 -24.02 30.81 24.52
C PHE A 86 -24.30 30.45 25.98
N PRO A 87 -23.86 31.27 26.95
CA PRO A 87 -24.31 31.16 28.33
C PRO A 87 -25.84 31.26 28.42
N LYS A 88 -26.44 30.54 29.38
CA LYS A 88 -27.88 30.61 29.61
C LYS A 88 -28.33 32.05 29.85
N GLY A 89 -29.30 32.53 29.07
CA GLY A 89 -29.83 33.89 29.13
C GLY A 89 -29.20 34.88 28.14
N LEU A 90 -28.22 34.45 27.34
CA LEU A 90 -27.68 35.23 26.23
C LEU A 90 -28.01 34.56 24.88
N ALA A 91 -28.14 35.36 23.84
CA ALA A 91 -28.42 34.91 22.49
C ALA A 91 -27.76 35.81 21.44
N MET A 92 -27.61 35.27 20.23
CA MET A 92 -27.24 36.07 19.06
C MET A 92 -28.47 36.83 18.58
N GLY A 93 -28.50 38.16 18.80
CA GLY A 93 -29.64 39.00 18.45
C GLY A 93 -29.68 39.34 16.97
N ALA A 94 -28.55 39.82 16.43
CA ALA A 94 -28.46 40.20 15.02
C ALA A 94 -27.11 39.86 14.41
N VAL A 95 -27.11 39.70 13.08
CA VAL A 95 -25.88 39.66 12.29
C VAL A 95 -25.98 40.67 11.16
N LEU A 96 -24.85 41.30 10.82
CA LEU A 96 -24.78 42.23 9.70
C LEU A 96 -24.36 41.53 8.42
N THR A 97 -24.59 42.19 7.29
CA THR A 97 -24.12 41.77 5.97
C THR A 97 -22.62 41.48 5.98
N ARG A 98 -22.22 40.42 5.29
CA ARG A 98 -20.84 39.93 5.24
C ARG A 98 -19.93 40.87 4.45
N ALA A 99 -18.78 41.24 5.03
CA ALA A 99 -17.67 41.89 4.32
C ALA A 99 -16.78 40.85 3.60
N GLU A 100 -15.73 41.28 2.89
CA GLU A 100 -14.86 40.33 2.16
C GLU A 100 -14.27 39.26 3.10
N ALA A 101 -14.55 37.99 2.78
CA ALA A 101 -14.27 36.85 3.63
C ALA A 101 -12.88 36.24 3.35
N SER A 102 -12.24 36.58 2.23
CA SER A 102 -10.90 36.09 1.86
C SER A 102 -9.85 36.29 2.96
N ASP A 103 -8.90 35.37 3.01
CA ASP A 103 -7.62 35.62 3.67
C ASP A 103 -6.69 36.37 2.72
N VAL A 104 -5.81 37.18 3.30
CA VAL A 104 -4.84 37.99 2.57
C VAL A 104 -3.45 37.59 3.01
N LEU A 105 -2.60 37.22 2.04
CA LEU A 105 -1.17 37.13 2.26
C LEU A 105 -0.57 38.53 2.12
N VAL A 106 0.10 38.99 3.16
CA VAL A 106 0.81 40.27 3.18
C VAL A 106 2.31 40.00 3.13
N THR A 107 3.01 40.54 2.13
CA THR A 107 4.46 40.36 1.94
C THR A 107 5.17 41.70 1.72
N ARG A 108 6.49 41.70 1.88
CA ARG A 108 7.36 42.83 1.50
C ARG A 108 7.84 42.73 0.04
N SER A 109 7.89 41.52 -0.51
CA SER A 109 8.47 41.24 -1.82
C SER A 109 7.48 41.34 -2.97
N GLY A 110 6.17 41.24 -2.69
CA GLY A 110 5.14 41.16 -3.74
C GLY A 110 5.08 39.81 -4.45
N ILE A 111 5.87 38.82 -4.01
CA ILE A 111 5.86 37.47 -4.60
C ILE A 111 4.56 36.76 -4.17
N PRO A 112 3.78 36.20 -5.11
CA PRO A 112 2.56 35.46 -4.81
C PRO A 112 2.82 34.21 -3.95
N ALA A 113 1.81 33.77 -3.20
CA ALA A 113 1.89 32.66 -2.26
C ALA A 113 2.44 31.36 -2.88
N ARG A 114 2.01 31.06 -4.11
CA ARG A 114 2.43 29.87 -4.88
C ARG A 114 3.90 29.92 -5.33
N GLU A 115 4.46 31.12 -5.43
CA GLU A 115 5.80 31.37 -5.98
C GLU A 115 6.82 31.77 -4.91
N LEU A 116 6.39 31.82 -3.64
CA LEU A 116 7.29 32.12 -2.53
C LEU A 116 8.49 31.16 -2.54
N PRO A 117 9.73 31.69 -2.37
CA PRO A 117 10.94 30.87 -2.37
C PRO A 117 10.91 29.76 -1.32
N ALA A 118 11.53 28.63 -1.63
CA ALA A 118 11.70 27.55 -0.67
C ALA A 118 12.37 28.04 0.62
N GLY A 119 11.79 27.67 1.76
CA GLY A 119 12.24 28.11 3.08
C GLY A 119 11.62 29.43 3.58
N SER A 120 10.78 30.10 2.80
CA SER A 120 10.08 31.32 3.24
C SER A 120 9.25 31.06 4.50
N VAL A 121 9.28 32.00 5.44
CA VAL A 121 8.61 31.89 6.74
C VAL A 121 7.32 32.72 6.77
N ILE A 122 6.18 32.03 6.88
CA ILE A 122 4.84 32.64 6.91
C ILE A 122 4.30 32.71 8.33
N GLY A 123 3.97 33.92 8.79
CA GLY A 123 3.44 34.20 10.10
C GLY A 123 1.94 33.95 10.21
N THR A 124 1.52 32.97 11.01
CA THR A 124 0.12 32.75 11.40
C THR A 124 0.01 31.90 12.67
N SER A 125 -1.00 32.16 13.50
CA SER A 125 -1.36 31.29 14.64
C SER A 125 -2.57 30.39 14.36
N SER A 126 -3.21 30.52 13.20
CA SER A 126 -4.37 29.70 12.82
C SER A 126 -3.90 28.39 12.21
N LEU A 127 -4.30 27.26 12.80
CA LEU A 127 -3.96 25.93 12.27
C LEU A 127 -4.53 25.73 10.85
N ARG A 128 -5.78 26.15 10.64
CA ARG A 128 -6.41 26.19 9.31
C ARG A 128 -5.50 26.84 8.26
N ARG A 129 -5.08 28.08 8.50
CA ARG A 129 -4.19 28.82 7.58
C ARG A 129 -2.84 28.15 7.36
N GLN A 130 -2.28 27.51 8.39
CA GLN A 130 -0.99 26.81 8.29
C GLN A 130 -1.10 25.60 7.35
N ILE A 131 -2.20 24.86 7.44
CA ILE A 131 -2.43 23.68 6.61
C ILE A 131 -2.64 24.12 5.16
N GLU A 132 -3.50 25.10 4.92
CA GLU A 132 -3.83 25.57 3.57
C GLU A 132 -2.64 26.20 2.85
N ILE A 133 -1.83 27.03 3.54
CA ILE A 133 -0.68 27.66 2.89
C ILE A 133 0.38 26.64 2.50
N ARG A 134 0.56 25.58 3.29
CA ARG A 134 1.45 24.45 2.96
C ARG A 134 0.88 23.58 1.85
N SER A 135 -0.45 23.46 1.76
CA SER A 135 -1.11 22.80 0.64
C SER A 135 -0.96 23.61 -0.66
N LEU A 136 -0.93 24.94 -0.56
CA LEU A 136 -0.76 25.84 -1.70
C LEU A 136 0.71 25.92 -2.17
N ASN A 137 1.64 25.94 -1.22
CA ASN A 137 3.08 25.92 -1.46
C ASN A 137 3.78 25.07 -0.38
N PRO A 138 4.13 23.80 -0.68
CA PRO A 138 4.77 22.90 0.28
C PRO A 138 6.15 23.32 0.76
N GLN A 139 6.76 24.32 0.11
CA GLN A 139 8.14 24.74 0.40
C GLN A 139 8.23 25.85 1.46
N VAL A 140 7.10 26.36 1.96
CA VAL A 140 7.08 27.42 2.99
C VAL A 140 7.01 26.83 4.41
N PHE A 141 7.68 27.48 5.35
CA PHE A 141 7.52 27.23 6.78
C PHE A 141 6.46 28.14 7.37
N THR A 142 5.81 27.70 8.46
CA THR A 142 4.88 28.55 9.20
C THR A 142 5.38 28.76 10.63
N LYS A 143 5.32 30.01 11.09
CA LYS A 143 5.76 30.39 12.43
C LYS A 143 4.64 31.13 13.16
N MET A 144 4.54 30.93 14.47
CA MET A 144 3.47 31.52 15.28
C MET A 144 3.51 33.04 15.22
N LEU A 145 2.36 33.66 14.89
CA LEU A 145 2.21 35.11 14.85
C LEU A 145 1.11 35.59 15.81
N ARG A 146 1.46 36.49 16.73
CA ARG A 146 0.60 37.07 17.78
C ARG A 146 0.63 38.60 17.75
N GLY A 147 -0.46 39.21 18.24
CA GLY A 147 -0.67 40.65 18.29
C GLY A 147 -1.97 41.08 17.61
N ASN A 148 -2.31 42.36 17.72
CA ASN A 148 -3.35 42.99 16.89
C ASN A 148 -2.87 43.16 15.44
N VAL A 149 -3.71 43.66 14.53
CA VAL A 149 -3.37 43.78 13.11
C VAL A 149 -2.13 44.66 12.91
N GLN A 150 -2.06 45.81 13.58
CA GLN A 150 -0.96 46.77 13.46
C GLN A 150 0.37 46.16 13.90
N THR A 151 0.42 45.56 15.09
CA THR A 151 1.64 44.92 15.61
C THR A 151 2.09 43.77 14.72
N ARG A 152 1.17 43.04 14.07
CA ARG A 152 1.54 41.98 13.12
C ARG A 152 2.18 42.53 11.85
N LEU A 153 1.65 43.64 11.32
CA LEU A 153 2.24 44.33 10.16
C LEU A 153 3.62 44.90 10.50
N GLU A 154 3.81 45.45 11.72
CA GLU A 154 5.12 45.90 12.19
C GLU A 154 6.14 44.76 12.25
N LYS A 155 5.76 43.58 12.77
CA LYS A 155 6.64 42.40 12.79
C LYS A 155 7.06 41.96 11.38
N LEU A 156 6.14 42.05 10.40
CA LEU A 156 6.47 41.80 9.00
C LEU A 156 7.49 42.83 8.48
N ARG A 157 7.25 44.13 8.74
CA ARG A 157 8.16 45.23 8.34
C ARG A 157 9.56 45.05 8.92
N ASN A 158 9.63 44.64 10.18
CA ASN A 158 10.89 44.35 10.89
C ASN A 158 11.62 43.11 10.37
N GLY A 159 11.03 42.36 9.43
CA GLY A 159 11.64 41.18 8.82
C GLY A 159 11.61 39.94 9.69
N GLU A 160 10.71 39.85 10.68
CA GLU A 160 10.54 38.63 11.47
C GLU A 160 9.89 37.48 10.66
N TYR A 161 9.25 37.80 9.54
CA TYR A 161 8.55 36.91 8.62
C TYR A 161 8.75 37.38 7.17
N ASP A 162 8.66 36.47 6.21
CA ASP A 162 8.67 36.78 4.77
C ASP A 162 7.27 37.16 4.27
N GLY A 163 6.25 36.61 4.91
CA GLY A 163 4.85 37.00 4.74
C GLY A 163 4.02 36.70 5.98
N ILE A 164 2.84 37.30 6.10
CA ILE A 164 1.87 37.01 7.16
C ILE A 164 0.47 36.85 6.59
N LEU A 165 -0.37 36.05 7.24
CA LEU A 165 -1.76 35.86 6.82
C LEU A 165 -2.73 36.63 7.73
N LEU A 166 -3.56 37.48 7.12
CA LEU A 166 -4.59 38.29 7.77
C LEU A 166 -5.96 38.05 7.11
N ALA A 167 -7.04 38.55 7.73
CA ALA A 167 -8.38 38.48 7.12
C ALA A 167 -8.65 39.79 6.36
N ALA A 168 -9.16 39.70 5.14
CA ALA A 168 -9.51 40.85 4.30
C ALA A 168 -10.37 41.86 5.06
N ALA A 169 -11.54 41.43 5.56
CA ALA A 169 -12.45 42.26 6.36
C ALA A 169 -11.79 43.04 7.51
N GLY A 170 -10.69 42.53 8.10
CA GLY A 170 -9.96 43.25 9.15
C GLY A 170 -9.11 44.40 8.61
N LEU A 171 -8.52 44.22 7.43
CA LEU A 171 -7.75 45.25 6.73
C LEU A 171 -8.68 46.34 6.16
N GLU A 172 -9.81 45.95 5.56
CA GLU A 172 -10.77 46.92 4.98
C GLU A 172 -11.32 47.87 6.04
N ARG A 173 -11.77 47.32 7.18
CA ARG A 173 -12.31 48.11 8.29
C ARG A 173 -11.28 49.02 8.94
N LEU A 174 -9.99 48.71 8.83
CA LEU A 174 -8.92 49.57 9.33
C LEU A 174 -8.39 50.54 8.26
N GLU A 175 -8.96 50.52 7.05
CA GLU A 175 -8.51 51.30 5.90
C GLU A 175 -7.06 50.99 5.49
N LEU A 176 -6.65 49.72 5.65
CA LEU A 176 -5.30 49.21 5.37
C LEU A 176 -5.24 48.38 4.07
N GLN A 177 -6.04 48.76 3.09
CA GLN A 177 -6.18 48.07 1.79
C GLN A 177 -4.98 48.29 0.87
N ASN A 178 -4.34 49.46 0.95
CA ASN A 178 -3.23 49.87 0.08
C ASN A 178 -2.07 50.45 0.91
N PRO A 179 -1.38 49.65 1.73
CA PRO A 179 -0.18 50.11 2.42
C PRO A 179 0.93 50.45 1.41
N GLU A 180 1.62 51.57 1.62
CA GLU A 180 2.66 52.06 0.68
C GLU A 180 3.86 51.12 0.55
N ASP A 181 4.15 50.33 1.60
CA ASP A 181 5.37 49.55 1.75
C ASP A 181 5.16 48.02 1.76
N LEU A 182 3.93 47.55 1.55
CA LEU A 182 3.57 46.14 1.62
C LEU A 182 2.67 45.75 0.45
N HIS A 183 2.75 44.48 0.07
CA HIS A 183 1.93 43.90 -1.01
C HIS A 183 0.88 42.97 -0.41
N LEU A 184 -0.36 43.10 -0.91
CA LEU A 184 -1.49 42.29 -0.49
C LEU A 184 -1.92 41.38 -1.65
N GLU A 185 -1.90 40.08 -1.39
CA GLU A 185 -2.50 39.08 -2.26
C GLU A 185 -3.77 38.53 -1.62
N TYR A 186 -4.90 38.76 -2.28
CA TYR A 186 -6.19 38.21 -1.88
C TYR A 186 -6.26 36.75 -2.32
N LEU A 187 -6.31 35.84 -1.35
CA LEU A 187 -6.41 34.41 -1.62
C LEU A 187 -7.86 34.07 -1.99
N ASP A 188 -8.02 33.26 -3.04
CA ASP A 188 -9.31 32.79 -3.49
C ASP A 188 -9.99 31.97 -2.39
N LYS A 189 -11.17 32.42 -1.94
CA LYS A 189 -11.96 31.82 -0.86
C LYS A 189 -12.53 30.43 -1.19
N GLU A 190 -12.42 29.96 -2.42
CA GLU A 190 -12.74 28.59 -2.83
C GLU A 190 -11.54 27.65 -2.84
N LEU A 191 -10.33 28.20 -2.89
CA LEU A 191 -9.08 27.43 -2.84
C LEU A 191 -8.39 27.54 -1.48
N PHE A 192 -8.64 28.64 -0.77
CA PHE A 192 -8.14 28.96 0.56
C PHE A 192 -9.34 29.35 1.44
N ILE A 193 -9.98 28.34 2.02
CA ILE A 193 -11.29 28.40 2.65
C ILE A 193 -11.24 29.23 3.95
N PRO A 194 -12.02 30.31 4.04
CA PRO A 194 -12.12 31.14 5.24
C PRO A 194 -12.49 30.39 6.52
N ALA A 195 -12.23 31.02 7.67
CA ALA A 195 -12.84 30.59 8.92
C ALA A 195 -14.35 30.86 8.89
N ALA A 196 -15.16 29.99 9.49
CA ALA A 196 -16.59 30.21 9.62
C ALA A 196 -16.90 31.57 10.26
N GLY A 197 -17.86 32.29 9.70
CA GLY A 197 -18.25 33.63 10.11
C GLY A 197 -17.21 34.71 9.80
N GLN A 198 -16.11 34.41 9.09
CA GLN A 198 -15.16 35.44 8.68
C GLN A 198 -15.86 36.47 7.79
N GLY A 199 -15.70 37.75 8.13
CA GLY A 199 -16.36 38.87 7.47
C GLY A 199 -17.68 39.31 8.11
N ILE A 200 -18.33 38.46 8.93
CA ILE A 200 -19.63 38.76 9.55
C ILE A 200 -19.43 39.40 10.93
N LEU A 201 -20.21 40.44 11.23
CA LEU A 201 -20.36 40.99 12.58
C LEU A 201 -21.63 40.42 13.21
N ALA A 202 -21.51 39.97 14.45
CA ALA A 202 -22.60 39.39 15.22
C ALA A 202 -22.78 40.18 16.53
N LEU A 203 -24.04 40.42 16.88
CA LEU A 203 -24.44 41.14 18.07
C LEU A 203 -24.98 40.15 19.08
N GLU A 204 -24.39 40.14 20.26
CA GLU A 204 -24.82 39.34 21.40
C GLU A 204 -25.66 40.20 22.35
N ILE A 205 -26.79 39.66 22.79
CA ILE A 205 -27.76 40.34 23.66
C ILE A 205 -28.26 39.37 24.74
N ARG A 206 -28.98 39.91 25.72
CA ARG A 206 -29.81 39.07 26.60
C ARG A 206 -30.99 38.51 25.83
N ASP A 207 -31.29 37.24 26.09
CA ASP A 207 -32.36 36.51 25.40
C ASP A 207 -33.73 37.20 25.61
N GLY A 208 -34.47 37.40 24.52
CA GLY A 208 -35.77 38.08 24.53
C GLY A 208 -35.75 39.62 24.62
N GLU A 209 -34.58 40.26 24.69
CA GLU A 209 -34.47 41.73 24.71
C GLU A 209 -34.17 42.32 23.31
N LEU A 210 -34.39 43.63 23.15
CA LEU A 210 -34.01 44.41 21.96
C LEU A 210 -34.54 43.88 20.60
N GLY A 211 -35.62 43.09 20.59
CA GLY A 211 -36.12 42.39 19.40
C GLY A 211 -36.35 43.31 18.17
N GLU A 212 -37.09 44.40 18.34
CA GLU A 212 -37.34 45.38 17.25
C GLU A 212 -36.04 46.01 16.72
N ILE A 213 -35.12 46.35 17.63
CA ILE A 213 -33.84 46.96 17.29
C ILE A 213 -32.95 45.97 16.53
N MET A 214 -32.87 44.72 16.99
CA MET A 214 -32.10 43.66 16.34
C MET A 214 -32.67 43.34 14.97
N GLN A 215 -33.99 43.20 14.84
CA GLN A 215 -34.65 42.88 13.59
C GLN A 215 -34.39 43.94 12.51
N ALA A 216 -34.32 45.23 12.87
CA ALA A 216 -34.10 46.33 11.94
C ALA A 216 -32.72 46.29 11.24
N ILE A 217 -31.69 45.79 11.93
CA ILE A 217 -30.30 45.78 11.40
C ILE A 217 -29.85 44.39 10.91
N HIS A 218 -30.62 43.35 11.22
CA HIS A 218 -30.34 41.94 10.92
C HIS A 218 -30.32 41.68 9.41
N SER A 219 -29.35 40.88 8.96
CA SER A 219 -29.26 40.38 7.58
C SER A 219 -29.67 38.90 7.54
N PRO A 220 -30.88 38.57 7.00
CA PRO A 220 -31.33 37.18 6.87
C PRO A 220 -30.35 36.32 6.07
N GLU A 221 -29.79 36.86 5.00
CA GLU A 221 -28.82 36.15 4.16
C GLU A 221 -27.54 35.82 4.93
N ALA A 222 -26.95 36.78 5.64
CA ALA A 222 -25.76 36.54 6.44
C ALA A 222 -26.04 35.57 7.61
N ALA A 223 -27.26 35.56 8.15
CA ALA A 223 -27.67 34.62 9.19
C ALA A 223 -27.72 33.17 8.66
N ILE A 224 -28.30 32.95 7.48
CA ILE A 224 -28.34 31.63 6.82
C ILE A 224 -26.92 31.14 6.51
N GLN A 225 -26.07 32.02 5.93
CA GLN A 225 -24.66 31.69 5.65
C GLN A 225 -23.90 31.33 6.93
N LEU A 226 -24.06 32.13 7.98
CA LEU A 226 -23.40 31.91 9.26
C LEU A 226 -23.90 30.62 9.94
N ARG A 227 -25.20 30.30 9.82
CA ARG A 227 -25.79 29.07 10.36
C ARG A 227 -25.16 27.84 9.73
N ALA A 228 -25.09 27.77 8.40
CA ALA A 228 -24.45 26.66 7.69
C ALA A 228 -23.00 26.46 8.17
N GLU A 229 -22.22 27.54 8.20
CA GLU A 229 -20.80 27.48 8.57
C GLU A 229 -20.57 27.09 10.04
N ARG A 230 -21.41 27.58 10.94
CA ARG A 230 -21.35 27.23 12.36
C ARG A 230 -21.81 25.81 12.61
N GLU A 231 -22.87 25.35 11.96
CA GLU A 231 -23.36 23.99 12.13
C GLU A 231 -22.31 22.97 11.69
N PHE A 232 -21.66 23.21 10.55
CA PHE A 232 -20.54 22.39 10.07
C PHE A 232 -19.42 22.25 11.11
N LEU A 233 -19.05 23.35 11.77
CA LEU A 233 -18.08 23.37 12.86
C LEU A 233 -18.57 22.58 14.08
N THR A 234 -19.83 22.74 14.47
CA THR A 234 -20.45 22.06 15.62
C THR A 234 -20.35 20.54 15.43
N ILE A 235 -20.73 20.02 14.26
CA ILE A 235 -20.73 18.58 13.95
C ILE A 235 -19.33 17.98 14.05
N LEU A 236 -18.30 18.73 13.65
CA LEU A 236 -16.90 18.31 13.69
C LEU A 236 -16.26 18.46 15.09
N GLY A 237 -17.01 18.92 16.09
CA GLY A 237 -16.51 19.20 17.43
C GLY A 237 -15.49 20.35 17.47
N GLY A 238 -15.56 21.25 16.48
CA GLY A 238 -14.60 22.31 16.26
C GLY A 238 -14.77 23.52 17.19
N SER A 239 -13.66 24.19 17.46
CA SER A 239 -13.61 25.55 18.03
C SER A 239 -12.92 26.49 17.04
N CYS A 240 -12.71 27.77 17.39
CA CYS A 240 -12.01 28.75 16.54
C CYS A 240 -10.58 28.37 16.11
N ASN A 241 -9.98 27.32 16.71
CA ASN A 241 -8.67 26.76 16.32
C ASN A 241 -8.76 25.38 15.63
N ALA A 242 -9.96 24.88 15.32
CA ALA A 242 -10.10 23.62 14.61
C ALA A 242 -9.42 23.71 13.22
N PRO A 243 -8.83 22.61 12.73
CA PRO A 243 -8.21 22.54 11.41
C PRO A 243 -9.29 22.45 10.31
N CYS A 244 -10.20 23.42 10.27
CA CYS A 244 -11.32 23.45 9.36
C CYS A 244 -11.58 24.86 8.84
N GLY A 245 -12.01 24.95 7.58
CA GLY A 245 -12.53 26.14 6.94
C GLY A 245 -13.96 25.90 6.44
N ALA A 246 -14.79 26.93 6.44
CA ALA A 246 -16.15 26.87 5.95
C ALA A 246 -16.53 28.23 5.36
N TYR A 247 -16.97 28.22 4.11
CA TYR A 247 -17.45 29.41 3.42
C TYR A 247 -18.72 29.11 2.63
N CYS A 248 -19.78 29.76 3.05
CA CYS A 248 -21.13 29.67 2.52
C CYS A 248 -21.53 31.00 1.89
N ARG A 249 -22.17 30.93 0.73
CA ARG A 249 -22.69 32.09 -0.02
C ARG A 249 -23.98 31.73 -0.74
N LYS A 250 -24.72 32.75 -1.14
CA LYS A 250 -25.83 32.61 -2.09
C LYS A 250 -25.30 32.79 -3.51
N GLU A 251 -25.62 31.84 -4.40
CA GLU A 251 -25.42 31.94 -5.85
C GLU A 251 -26.78 31.74 -6.53
N ASP A 252 -27.32 32.79 -7.14
CA ASP A 252 -28.67 32.78 -7.71
C ASP A 252 -29.70 32.25 -6.68
N ASP A 253 -30.43 31.19 -7.03
CA ASP A 253 -31.41 30.50 -6.17
C ASP A 253 -30.81 29.31 -5.39
N LYS A 254 -29.49 29.33 -5.13
CA LYS A 254 -28.80 28.26 -4.42
C LYS A 254 -27.96 28.78 -3.25
N LEU A 255 -27.97 28.01 -2.17
CA LEU A 255 -26.99 28.13 -1.11
C LEU A 255 -25.82 27.21 -1.42
N VAL A 256 -24.64 27.77 -1.62
CA VAL A 256 -23.42 27.04 -1.97
C VAL A 256 -22.40 27.17 -0.86
N MET A 257 -21.81 26.06 -0.47
CA MET A 257 -20.84 26.00 0.61
C MET A 257 -19.62 25.17 0.21
N THR A 258 -18.44 25.75 0.43
CA THR A 258 -17.15 25.08 0.30
C THR A 258 -16.54 24.92 1.68
N VAL A 259 -16.06 23.71 1.98
CA VAL A 259 -15.51 23.35 3.28
C VAL A 259 -14.16 22.67 3.13
N MET A 260 -13.37 22.79 4.20
CA MET A 260 -12.13 22.06 4.39
C MET A 260 -12.06 21.52 5.81
N TYR A 261 -11.55 20.29 5.97
CA TYR A 261 -11.23 19.72 7.26
C TYR A 261 -9.97 18.84 7.17
N ALA A 262 -9.03 19.04 8.07
CA ALA A 262 -7.84 18.18 8.22
C ALA A 262 -7.87 17.49 9.59
N ARG A 263 -8.41 16.27 9.63
CA ARG A 263 -8.61 15.52 10.88
C ARG A 263 -7.31 15.26 11.64
N ASP A 264 -6.24 14.93 10.93
CA ASP A 264 -4.91 14.69 11.50
C ASP A 264 -4.10 15.98 11.70
N GLY A 265 -4.69 17.14 11.38
CA GLY A 265 -4.03 18.44 11.45
C GLY A 265 -2.97 18.68 10.37
N VAL A 266 -2.86 17.81 9.36
CA VAL A 266 -1.84 17.87 8.32
C VAL A 266 -2.43 17.76 6.92
N HIS A 267 -3.34 16.81 6.68
CA HIS A 267 -3.87 16.50 5.36
C HIS A 267 -5.32 17.00 5.22
N PRO A 268 -5.55 18.13 4.52
CA PRO A 268 -6.89 18.69 4.35
C PRO A 268 -7.70 17.93 3.30
N VAL A 269 -8.99 17.74 3.60
CA VAL A 269 -10.00 17.28 2.64
C VAL A 269 -10.91 18.45 2.31
N PHE A 270 -11.06 18.75 1.02
CA PHE A 270 -11.94 19.82 0.52
C PHE A 270 -13.23 19.23 -0.07
N ARG A 271 -14.37 19.87 0.18
CA ARG A 271 -15.66 19.51 -0.43
C ARG A 271 -16.46 20.78 -0.75
N ARG A 272 -17.25 20.72 -1.82
CA ARG A 272 -18.20 21.76 -2.21
C ARG A 272 -19.57 21.13 -2.40
N GLY A 273 -20.61 21.78 -1.89
CA GLY A 273 -21.99 21.36 -2.03
C GLY A 273 -22.89 22.56 -2.29
N GLY A 274 -24.06 22.31 -2.87
CA GLY A 274 -25.07 23.32 -3.09
C GLY A 274 -26.47 22.74 -2.98
N VAL A 275 -27.40 23.54 -2.48
CA VAL A 275 -28.81 23.19 -2.32
C VAL A 275 -29.66 24.36 -2.79
N GLU A 276 -30.83 24.07 -3.38
CA GLU A 276 -31.78 25.12 -3.75
C GLU A 276 -32.25 25.87 -2.51
N LEU A 277 -32.24 27.19 -2.60
CA LEU A 277 -32.69 28.10 -1.56
C LEU A 277 -33.92 28.85 -2.11
N PRO A 278 -35.11 28.64 -1.54
CA PRO A 278 -36.30 29.41 -1.92
C PRO A 278 -36.05 30.91 -1.82
N GLU A 279 -36.84 31.73 -2.53
CA GLU A 279 -36.79 33.18 -2.36
C GLU A 279 -36.86 33.52 -0.86
N ILE A 280 -35.82 34.22 -0.38
CA ILE A 280 -35.72 34.63 1.01
C ILE A 280 -36.77 35.72 1.22
N ALA A 281 -38.01 35.32 1.47
CA ALA A 281 -39.06 36.25 1.87
C ALA A 281 -38.63 36.85 3.21
N THR A 282 -38.78 38.17 3.36
CA THR A 282 -38.52 38.92 4.60
C THR A 282 -39.44 38.51 5.77
N SER A 283 -40.30 37.51 5.57
CA SER A 283 -41.13 36.86 6.59
C SER A 283 -40.31 35.93 7.49
N ALA A 284 -40.70 35.82 8.76
CA ALA A 284 -40.08 34.90 9.73
C ALA A 284 -40.03 33.43 9.24
N GLU A 285 -41.09 32.95 8.58
CA GLU A 285 -41.18 31.58 8.05
C GLU A 285 -40.13 31.29 6.96
N GLY A 286 -39.83 32.29 6.11
CA GLY A 286 -38.81 32.18 5.07
C GLY A 286 -37.38 32.09 5.62
N LEU A 287 -37.10 32.81 6.70
CA LEU A 287 -35.82 32.73 7.41
C LEU A 287 -35.64 31.37 8.08
N GLU A 288 -36.67 30.86 8.78
CA GLU A 288 -36.63 29.56 9.45
C GLU A 288 -36.37 28.42 8.47
N CYS A 289 -37.07 28.41 7.34
CA CYS A 289 -36.84 27.44 6.26
C CYS A 289 -35.39 27.52 5.71
N GLY A 290 -34.87 28.74 5.50
CA GLY A 290 -33.49 28.95 5.07
C GLY A 290 -32.46 28.42 6.08
N LEU A 291 -32.71 28.57 7.37
CA LEU A 291 -31.84 28.05 8.45
C LEU A 291 -31.84 26.51 8.46
N GLU A 292 -32.98 25.86 8.30
CA GLU A 292 -33.05 24.39 8.19
C GLU A 292 -32.30 23.85 6.96
N ILE A 293 -32.41 24.54 5.82
CA ILE A 293 -31.68 24.19 4.59
C ILE A 293 -30.17 24.32 4.80
N ALA A 294 -29.74 25.39 5.50
CA ALA A 294 -28.35 25.62 5.86
C ALA A 294 -27.78 24.51 6.75
N GLU A 295 -28.55 24.04 7.74
CA GLU A 295 -28.18 22.91 8.61
C GLU A 295 -28.01 21.61 7.82
N LYS A 296 -28.97 21.29 6.93
CA LYS A 296 -28.89 20.08 6.08
C LYS A 296 -27.68 20.10 5.15
N LEU A 297 -27.34 21.25 4.58
CA LEU A 297 -26.14 21.40 3.74
C LEU A 297 -24.87 21.17 4.57
N ALA A 298 -24.83 21.74 5.78
CA ALA A 298 -23.71 21.58 6.70
C ALA A 298 -23.52 20.12 7.15
N ASP A 299 -24.61 19.43 7.51
CA ASP A 299 -24.62 18.01 7.84
C ASP A 299 -24.02 17.16 6.71
N SER A 300 -24.52 17.34 5.49
CA SER A 300 -24.05 16.59 4.32
C SER A 300 -22.55 16.78 4.08
N LEU A 301 -22.07 18.03 4.14
CA LEU A 301 -20.66 18.34 3.91
C LEU A 301 -19.77 17.88 5.07
N ALA A 302 -20.22 17.98 6.32
CA ALA A 302 -19.51 17.49 7.50
C ALA A 302 -19.28 15.97 7.40
N ILE A 303 -20.31 15.21 7.02
CA ILE A 303 -20.21 13.76 6.77
C ILE A 303 -19.12 13.45 5.73
N GLN A 304 -19.14 14.16 4.60
CA GLN A 304 -18.20 13.91 3.48
C GLN A 304 -16.74 14.21 3.79
N VAL A 305 -16.45 15.14 4.72
CA VAL A 305 -15.08 15.44 5.15
C VAL A 305 -14.67 14.66 6.41
N ARG A 306 -15.64 14.18 7.20
CA ARG A 306 -15.40 13.45 8.45
C ARG A 306 -15.10 11.97 8.23
N PHE A 307 -15.73 11.34 7.24
CA PHE A 307 -15.62 9.90 7.02
C PHE A 307 -14.66 9.54 5.91
N ARG A 308 -13.81 8.55 6.19
CA ARG A 308 -13.08 7.83 5.14
C ARG A 308 -14.02 6.80 4.49
N PRO A 309 -13.83 6.49 3.20
CA PRO A 309 -14.63 5.46 2.55
C PRO A 309 -14.53 4.11 3.27
N VAL A 310 -15.65 3.39 3.34
CA VAL A 310 -15.67 1.96 3.66
C VAL A 310 -15.40 1.18 2.38
N TYR A 311 -14.37 0.32 2.37
CA TYR A 311 -14.03 -0.49 1.21
C TYR A 311 -14.67 -1.88 1.33
N LEU A 312 -15.56 -2.25 0.40
CA LEU A 312 -16.09 -3.60 0.27
C LEU A 312 -15.23 -4.36 -0.74
N VAL A 313 -14.37 -5.25 -0.26
CA VAL A 313 -13.28 -5.84 -1.05
C VAL A 313 -13.48 -7.34 -1.25
N GLY A 314 -13.41 -7.79 -2.50
CA GLY A 314 -13.40 -9.20 -2.86
C GLY A 314 -12.01 -9.82 -2.70
N ALA A 315 -11.89 -10.84 -1.87
CA ALA A 315 -10.65 -11.55 -1.57
C ALA A 315 -10.30 -12.64 -2.58
N GLY A 316 -11.23 -12.99 -3.48
CA GLY A 316 -11.00 -14.04 -4.47
C GLY A 316 -11.30 -15.47 -3.95
N PRO A 317 -10.89 -16.51 -4.70
CA PRO A 317 -11.31 -17.89 -4.48
C PRO A 317 -10.50 -18.67 -3.44
N GLY A 318 -9.53 -18.06 -2.76
CA GLY A 318 -8.74 -18.67 -1.69
C GLY A 318 -7.23 -18.49 -1.88
N ASP A 319 -6.73 -18.71 -3.10
CA ASP A 319 -5.33 -18.45 -3.46
C ASP A 319 -4.98 -16.96 -3.27
N ALA A 320 -4.02 -16.67 -2.39
CA ALA A 320 -3.57 -15.31 -2.12
C ALA A 320 -2.93 -14.65 -3.35
N GLY A 321 -2.37 -15.44 -4.29
CA GLY A 321 -1.85 -14.96 -5.56
C GLY A 321 -2.93 -14.44 -6.52
N LEU A 322 -4.19 -14.78 -6.29
CA LEU A 322 -5.35 -14.26 -7.03
C LEU A 322 -5.98 -13.03 -6.38
N PHE A 323 -5.40 -12.51 -5.30
CA PHE A 323 -5.87 -11.28 -4.67
C PHE A 323 -5.51 -10.05 -5.53
N THR A 324 -6.45 -9.13 -5.69
CA THR A 324 -6.24 -7.98 -6.58
C THR A 324 -5.28 -6.97 -5.95
N ARG A 325 -4.47 -6.30 -6.79
CA ARG A 325 -3.54 -5.25 -6.33
C ARG A 325 -4.25 -4.15 -5.54
N LYS A 326 -5.44 -3.74 -5.99
CA LYS A 326 -6.26 -2.74 -5.31
C LYS A 326 -6.76 -3.24 -3.95
N GLY A 327 -7.16 -4.52 -3.86
CA GLY A 327 -7.53 -5.13 -2.59
C GLY A 327 -6.37 -5.13 -1.60
N LEU A 328 -5.16 -5.44 -2.07
CA LEU A 328 -3.93 -5.40 -1.26
C LEU A 328 -3.62 -3.98 -0.74
N GLU A 329 -3.76 -2.96 -1.57
CA GLU A 329 -3.62 -1.56 -1.16
C GLU A 329 -4.65 -1.17 -0.09
N CYS A 330 -5.92 -1.60 -0.22
CA CYS A 330 -6.93 -1.37 0.81
C CYS A 330 -6.53 -2.00 2.15
N VAL A 331 -6.10 -3.27 2.15
CA VAL A 331 -5.67 -3.99 3.36
C VAL A 331 -4.48 -3.32 4.04
N ARG A 332 -3.47 -2.89 3.26
CA ARG A 332 -2.28 -2.20 3.78
C ARG A 332 -2.56 -0.82 4.35
N ASN A 333 -3.67 -0.17 3.96
CA ASN A 333 -4.03 1.17 4.42
C ASN A 333 -5.19 1.19 5.43
N ALA A 334 -5.76 0.03 5.76
CA ALA A 334 -6.91 -0.09 6.65
C ALA A 334 -6.53 0.27 8.10
N ASP A 335 -7.44 0.97 8.78
CA ASP A 335 -7.39 1.13 10.24
C ASP A 335 -8.15 -0.03 10.93
N VAL A 336 -9.18 -0.59 10.26
CA VAL A 336 -9.94 -1.77 10.71
C VAL A 336 -10.25 -2.68 9.52
N ILE A 337 -10.11 -3.99 9.72
CA ILE A 337 -10.44 -5.02 8.73
C ILE A 337 -11.48 -5.96 9.33
N VAL A 338 -12.67 -5.99 8.72
CA VAL A 338 -13.76 -6.93 9.03
C VAL A 338 -13.76 -8.05 8.00
N TYR A 339 -13.45 -9.29 8.39
CA TYR A 339 -13.15 -10.38 7.45
C TYR A 339 -13.98 -11.66 7.68
N ASP A 340 -14.19 -12.42 6.60
CA ASP A 340 -14.98 -13.66 6.59
C ASP A 340 -14.16 -14.95 6.80
N ASN A 341 -14.86 -16.09 6.86
CA ASN A 341 -14.23 -17.40 7.08
C ASN A 341 -13.29 -17.86 5.95
N LEU A 342 -13.56 -17.50 4.69
CA LEU A 342 -12.80 -18.01 3.54
C LEU A 342 -11.58 -17.14 3.19
N ILE A 343 -11.22 -16.18 4.05
CA ILE A 343 -10.09 -15.27 3.82
C ILE A 343 -8.80 -15.97 4.25
N SER A 344 -7.81 -15.98 3.34
CA SER A 344 -6.47 -16.53 3.60
C SER A 344 -5.69 -15.66 4.58
N GLY A 345 -4.96 -16.29 5.50
CA GLY A 345 -4.11 -15.58 6.46
C GLY A 345 -2.94 -14.85 5.83
N SER A 346 -2.46 -15.31 4.67
CA SER A 346 -1.47 -14.58 3.90
C SER A 346 -1.99 -13.19 3.49
N ILE A 347 -3.29 -13.04 3.19
CA ILE A 347 -3.88 -11.71 2.89
C ILE A 347 -3.90 -10.85 4.17
N LEU A 348 -4.30 -11.42 5.30
CA LEU A 348 -4.37 -10.65 6.54
C LEU A 348 -2.98 -10.24 7.05
N ASN A 349 -1.90 -10.97 6.73
CA ASN A 349 -0.54 -10.57 7.08
C ASN A 349 -0.13 -9.21 6.49
N GLU A 350 -0.78 -8.78 5.41
CA GLU A 350 -0.50 -7.50 4.77
C GLU A 350 -1.08 -6.30 5.53
N ALA A 351 -1.97 -6.54 6.49
CA ALA A 351 -2.55 -5.50 7.33
C ALA A 351 -1.48 -4.76 8.16
N ARG A 352 -1.75 -3.50 8.52
CA ARG A 352 -0.86 -2.75 9.42
C ARG A 352 -0.76 -3.39 10.81
N LEU A 353 0.37 -3.15 11.49
CA LEU A 353 0.61 -3.66 12.84
C LEU A 353 -0.30 -3.06 13.92
N ASP A 354 -0.91 -1.92 13.63
CA ASP A 354 -1.86 -1.20 14.48
C ASP A 354 -3.32 -1.30 13.99
N ALA A 355 -3.58 -1.99 12.87
CA ALA A 355 -4.93 -2.23 12.37
C ALA A 355 -5.70 -3.19 13.29
N GLU A 356 -6.98 -2.91 13.49
CA GLU A 356 -7.88 -3.80 14.22
C GLU A 356 -8.42 -4.90 13.27
N LEU A 357 -8.36 -6.16 13.67
CA LEU A 357 -8.85 -7.30 12.89
C LEU A 357 -10.09 -7.87 13.56
N ILE A 358 -11.24 -7.85 12.87
CA ILE A 358 -12.52 -8.31 13.41
C ILE A 358 -13.05 -9.45 12.53
N TYR A 359 -13.20 -10.62 13.13
CA TYR A 359 -13.78 -11.78 12.45
C TYR A 359 -15.31 -11.69 12.43
N ALA A 360 -15.90 -11.77 11.23
CA ALA A 360 -17.35 -11.72 11.01
C ALA A 360 -17.95 -13.06 10.55
N GLY A 361 -17.16 -14.14 10.50
CA GLY A 361 -17.59 -15.44 9.99
C GLY A 361 -18.30 -16.34 11.03
N LYS A 362 -18.81 -17.50 10.57
CA LYS A 362 -19.45 -18.51 11.44
C LYS A 362 -18.39 -19.29 12.21
N ARG A 363 -18.48 -19.33 13.54
CA ARG A 363 -17.65 -20.19 14.40
C ARG A 363 -18.38 -21.52 14.61
N SER A 364 -17.67 -22.65 14.63
CA SER A 364 -18.22 -23.89 15.21
C SER A 364 -18.42 -23.65 16.70
N GLY A 365 -19.66 -23.42 17.16
CA GLY A 365 -20.02 -23.33 18.58
C GLY A 365 -20.23 -21.94 19.20
N GLN A 366 -20.10 -20.82 18.47
CA GLN A 366 -20.53 -19.48 18.94
C GLN A 366 -21.52 -18.84 17.97
N HIS A 367 -22.43 -18.01 18.50
CA HIS A 367 -23.42 -17.27 17.71
C HIS A 367 -22.74 -16.47 16.59
N SER A 368 -23.02 -16.84 15.34
CA SER A 368 -22.56 -16.12 14.16
C SER A 368 -23.21 -14.75 14.06
N MET A 369 -22.44 -13.72 13.69
CA MET A 369 -23.03 -12.41 13.36
C MET A 369 -23.98 -12.57 12.17
N LYS A 370 -25.21 -12.08 12.34
CA LYS A 370 -26.18 -11.92 11.26
C LYS A 370 -25.73 -10.80 10.34
N GLN A 371 -26.26 -10.75 9.12
CA GLN A 371 -25.85 -9.71 8.17
C GLN A 371 -26.20 -8.32 8.67
N GLU A 372 -27.35 -8.17 9.29
CA GLU A 372 -27.79 -6.89 9.83
C GLU A 372 -26.78 -6.38 10.88
N GLU A 373 -26.22 -7.28 11.69
CA GLU A 373 -25.19 -6.98 12.68
C GLU A 373 -23.85 -6.60 12.03
N ILE A 374 -23.46 -7.28 10.94
CA ILE A 374 -22.24 -6.93 10.17
C ILE A 374 -22.40 -5.55 9.54
N SER A 375 -23.55 -5.27 8.89
CA SER A 375 -23.80 -3.97 8.27
C SER A 375 -23.83 -2.85 9.32
N GLN A 376 -24.46 -3.07 10.48
CA GLN A 376 -24.43 -2.13 11.60
C GLN A 376 -23.02 -1.92 12.15
N LEU A 377 -22.21 -2.97 12.26
CA LEU A 377 -20.81 -2.86 12.67
C LEU A 377 -20.01 -1.99 11.69
N LEU A 378 -20.20 -2.16 10.38
CA LEU A 378 -19.54 -1.31 9.37
C LEU A 378 -19.93 0.17 9.53
N VAL A 379 -21.22 0.45 9.77
CA VAL A 379 -21.70 1.81 10.06
C VAL A 379 -21.04 2.35 11.32
N GLN A 380 -21.04 1.60 12.42
CA GLN A 380 -20.45 2.02 13.69
C GLN A 380 -18.95 2.32 13.55
N LEU A 381 -18.19 1.44 12.88
CA LEU A 381 -16.76 1.62 12.66
C LEU A 381 -16.49 2.85 11.78
N ALA A 382 -17.24 3.03 10.70
CA ALA A 382 -17.12 4.19 9.83
C ALA A 382 -17.45 5.50 10.57
N MET A 383 -18.42 5.48 11.48
CA MET A 383 -18.79 6.63 12.32
C MET A 383 -17.66 7.07 13.27
N THR A 384 -16.71 6.18 13.59
CA THR A 384 -15.47 6.55 14.29
C THR A 384 -14.43 7.23 13.40
N GLY A 385 -14.73 7.38 12.10
CA GLY A 385 -13.91 7.97 11.05
C GLY A 385 -12.71 7.11 10.61
N LYS A 386 -12.61 5.86 11.08
CA LYS A 386 -11.55 4.92 10.69
C LYS A 386 -11.69 4.55 9.20
N SER A 387 -10.58 4.23 8.53
CA SER A 387 -10.59 3.55 7.24
C SER A 387 -10.99 2.08 7.46
N VAL A 388 -12.19 1.70 7.01
CA VAL A 388 -12.76 0.37 7.25
C VAL A 388 -12.69 -0.45 5.98
N VAL A 389 -12.12 -1.65 6.06
CA VAL A 389 -12.11 -2.64 4.98
C VAL A 389 -12.99 -3.82 5.38
N ARG A 390 -13.97 -4.14 4.55
CA ARG A 390 -14.78 -5.36 4.63
C ARG A 390 -14.24 -6.36 3.61
N LEU A 391 -13.46 -7.35 4.08
CA LEU A 391 -12.92 -8.43 3.24
C LEU A 391 -13.93 -9.57 3.10
N LYS A 392 -14.37 -9.82 1.87
CA LYS A 392 -15.39 -10.81 1.53
C LYS A 392 -14.78 -11.90 0.65
N GLY A 393 -15.12 -13.16 0.90
CA GLY A 393 -14.68 -14.26 0.03
C GLY A 393 -15.26 -14.11 -1.39
N GLY A 394 -14.47 -14.40 -2.42
CA GLY A 394 -14.89 -14.24 -3.81
C GLY A 394 -15.02 -12.77 -4.23
N ASP A 395 -16.14 -12.45 -4.89
CA ASP A 395 -16.48 -11.10 -5.36
C ASP A 395 -17.58 -10.47 -4.47
N PRO A 396 -17.55 -9.16 -4.17
CA PRO A 396 -18.56 -8.53 -3.31
C PRO A 396 -19.99 -8.61 -3.84
N TYR A 397 -20.19 -8.60 -5.16
CA TYR A 397 -21.52 -8.48 -5.79
C TYR A 397 -22.06 -9.80 -6.34
N ILE A 398 -21.21 -10.71 -6.81
CA ILE A 398 -21.65 -12.04 -7.26
C ILE A 398 -22.01 -12.91 -6.05
N PHE A 399 -23.28 -12.86 -5.64
CA PHE A 399 -23.83 -13.52 -4.44
C PHE A 399 -23.09 -13.21 -3.12
N GLY A 400 -22.25 -12.16 -3.11
CA GLY A 400 -21.44 -11.77 -1.96
C GLY A 400 -22.15 -10.86 -0.95
N ARG A 401 -23.37 -10.38 -1.23
CA ARG A 401 -24.15 -9.44 -0.39
C ARG A 401 -23.55 -8.04 -0.20
N GLY A 402 -22.55 -7.67 -1.00
CA GLY A 402 -21.97 -6.31 -0.97
C GLY A 402 -22.98 -5.22 -1.34
N GLY A 403 -24.03 -5.55 -2.12
CA GLY A 403 -25.10 -4.60 -2.41
C GLY A 403 -25.94 -4.23 -1.18
N GLU A 404 -26.23 -5.19 -0.31
CA GLU A 404 -26.98 -4.96 0.93
C GLU A 404 -26.16 -4.11 1.92
N GLU A 405 -24.87 -4.41 2.06
CA GLU A 405 -23.94 -3.64 2.89
C GLU A 405 -23.79 -2.19 2.35
N ALA A 406 -23.65 -2.02 1.04
CA ALA A 406 -23.58 -0.71 0.40
C ALA A 406 -24.85 0.13 0.58
N LEU A 407 -26.03 -0.49 0.49
CA LEU A 407 -27.31 0.19 0.73
C LEU A 407 -27.40 0.68 2.19
N GLU A 408 -26.93 -0.11 3.15
CA GLU A 408 -26.95 0.29 4.56
C GLU A 408 -26.00 1.45 4.87
N LEU A 409 -24.80 1.45 4.26
CA LEU A 409 -23.86 2.57 4.33
C LEU A 409 -24.45 3.83 3.70
N THR A 410 -25.12 3.70 2.56
CA THR A 410 -25.79 4.80 1.87
C THR A 410 -26.90 5.43 2.73
N ARG A 411 -27.71 4.61 3.41
CA ARG A 411 -28.76 5.11 4.34
C ARG A 411 -28.22 6.00 5.45
N HIS A 412 -26.97 5.77 5.85
CA HIS A 412 -26.29 6.54 6.89
C HIS A 412 -25.36 7.63 6.33
N GLY A 413 -25.40 7.89 5.02
CA GLY A 413 -24.56 8.89 4.35
C GLY A 413 -23.07 8.55 4.33
N ILE A 414 -22.69 7.30 4.60
CA ILE A 414 -21.28 6.91 4.68
C ILE A 414 -20.76 6.62 3.25
N PRO A 415 -19.68 7.28 2.80
CA PRO A 415 -19.07 6.97 1.52
C PRO A 415 -18.49 5.55 1.53
N PHE A 416 -18.61 4.84 0.41
CA PHE A 416 -18.05 3.50 0.27
C PHE A 416 -17.47 3.28 -1.13
N GLU A 417 -16.61 2.28 -1.25
CA GLU A 417 -15.99 1.88 -2.50
C GLU A 417 -16.02 0.36 -2.66
N ILE A 418 -16.35 -0.09 -3.87
CA ILE A 418 -16.34 -1.52 -4.21
C ILE A 418 -15.02 -1.86 -4.88
N VAL A 419 -14.34 -2.88 -4.36
CA VAL A 419 -13.16 -3.44 -4.99
C VAL A 419 -13.51 -4.86 -5.46
N PRO A 420 -13.70 -5.06 -6.79
CA PRO A 420 -14.04 -6.37 -7.34
C PRO A 420 -12.99 -7.43 -7.00
N GLY A 421 -13.46 -8.66 -6.79
CA GLY A 421 -12.62 -9.83 -6.54
C GLY A 421 -12.66 -10.82 -7.70
N ILE A 422 -11.65 -11.68 -7.79
CA ILE A 422 -11.68 -12.79 -8.75
C ILE A 422 -12.77 -13.79 -8.33
N SER A 423 -13.85 -13.88 -9.09
CA SER A 423 -15.00 -14.72 -8.72
C SER A 423 -14.72 -16.20 -8.92
N SER A 424 -15.14 -17.02 -7.95
CA SER A 424 -15.10 -18.49 -8.04
C SER A 424 -15.89 -19.05 -9.23
N SER A 425 -16.86 -18.29 -9.76
CA SER A 425 -17.68 -18.71 -10.91
C SER A 425 -16.89 -19.03 -12.18
N TYR A 426 -15.70 -18.47 -12.35
CA TYR A 426 -14.85 -18.73 -13.52
C TYR A 426 -13.41 -19.13 -13.16
N SER A 427 -12.89 -18.69 -12.02
CA SER A 427 -11.51 -19.00 -11.62
C SER A 427 -11.36 -20.44 -11.13
N VAL A 428 -12.32 -20.93 -10.34
CA VAL A 428 -12.30 -22.31 -9.82
C VAL A 428 -12.41 -23.34 -10.98
N PRO A 429 -13.32 -23.20 -11.96
CA PRO A 429 -13.33 -24.06 -13.14
C PRO A 429 -12.01 -24.01 -13.91
N ALA A 430 -11.40 -22.81 -14.08
CA ALA A 430 -10.13 -22.67 -14.79
C ALA A 430 -8.98 -23.45 -14.12
N TYR A 431 -8.95 -23.49 -12.78
CA TYR A 431 -7.99 -24.29 -12.02
C TYR A 431 -8.34 -25.79 -11.98
N ALA A 432 -9.55 -26.18 -12.38
CA ALA A 432 -9.91 -27.58 -12.64
C ALA A 432 -9.70 -27.97 -14.12
N GLY A 433 -9.08 -27.12 -14.95
CA GLY A 433 -8.90 -27.37 -16.38
C GLY A 433 -10.19 -27.19 -17.21
N ILE A 434 -11.21 -26.52 -16.67
CA ILE A 434 -12.51 -26.32 -17.31
C ILE A 434 -12.67 -24.84 -17.68
N PRO A 435 -12.53 -24.46 -18.97
CA PRO A 435 -12.83 -23.10 -19.39
C PRO A 435 -14.36 -22.89 -19.37
N VAL A 436 -14.85 -21.80 -18.79
CA VAL A 436 -16.31 -21.54 -18.74
C VAL A 436 -16.92 -21.24 -20.12
N THR A 437 -16.10 -20.83 -21.08
CA THR A 437 -16.48 -20.66 -22.49
C THR A 437 -15.43 -21.29 -23.39
N HIS A 438 -15.85 -21.75 -24.57
CA HIS A 438 -14.96 -22.27 -25.58
C HIS A 438 -15.63 -22.14 -26.96
N ARG A 439 -14.92 -21.59 -27.96
CA ARG A 439 -15.47 -21.20 -29.27
C ARG A 439 -16.32 -22.29 -29.97
N LYS A 440 -16.00 -23.57 -29.77
CA LYS A 440 -16.72 -24.71 -30.39
C LYS A 440 -17.72 -25.41 -29.48
N LEU A 441 -17.73 -25.11 -28.17
CA LEU A 441 -18.50 -25.86 -27.17
C LEU A 441 -19.50 -24.99 -26.40
N ALA A 442 -19.12 -23.76 -26.02
CA ALA A 442 -19.96 -22.85 -25.26
C ALA A 442 -19.58 -21.39 -25.55
N SER A 443 -20.50 -20.61 -26.13
CA SER A 443 -20.35 -19.17 -26.40
C SER A 443 -20.80 -18.27 -25.24
N SER A 444 -21.53 -18.83 -24.28
CA SER A 444 -22.09 -18.15 -23.11
C SER A 444 -21.88 -19.02 -21.86
N PHE A 445 -21.97 -18.39 -20.69
CA PHE A 445 -22.08 -19.09 -19.42
C PHE A 445 -23.00 -18.32 -18.47
N HIS A 446 -23.61 -19.03 -17.53
CA HIS A 446 -24.63 -18.51 -16.63
C HIS A 446 -24.22 -18.82 -15.19
N VAL A 447 -24.25 -17.79 -14.33
CA VAL A 447 -23.89 -17.93 -12.90
C VAL A 447 -25.15 -17.93 -12.07
N ILE A 448 -25.38 -19.02 -11.34
CA ILE A 448 -26.65 -19.33 -10.67
C ILE A 448 -26.36 -19.62 -9.20
N THR A 449 -27.24 -19.19 -8.29
CA THR A 449 -27.17 -19.59 -6.88
C THR A 449 -28.00 -20.85 -6.66
N GLY A 450 -27.45 -21.86 -6.00
CA GLY A 450 -28.16 -23.06 -5.59
C GLY A 450 -28.89 -22.93 -4.25
N HIS A 451 -28.86 -21.74 -3.63
CA HIS A 451 -29.61 -21.43 -2.42
C HIS A 451 -30.35 -20.09 -2.60
N GLU A 452 -31.67 -20.11 -2.45
CA GLU A 452 -32.53 -18.92 -2.41
C GLU A 452 -32.84 -18.58 -0.95
N GLY A 453 -32.75 -17.30 -0.58
CA GLY A 453 -32.94 -16.86 0.81
C GLY A 453 -34.30 -17.26 1.41
N VAL A 454 -34.32 -17.58 2.70
CA VAL A 454 -35.53 -17.90 3.48
C VAL A 454 -36.46 -16.68 3.49
N GLY A 455 -37.54 -16.71 2.69
CA GLY A 455 -38.54 -15.63 2.65
C GLY A 455 -39.13 -15.30 1.28
N LYS A 456 -38.65 -15.90 0.18
CA LYS A 456 -39.34 -15.79 -1.11
C LYS A 456 -40.53 -16.76 -1.16
N ALA A 457 -41.72 -16.22 -1.45
CA ALA A 457 -42.99 -16.96 -1.49
C ALA A 457 -43.17 -17.89 -2.72
N GLN A 458 -42.17 -17.99 -3.59
CA GLN A 458 -42.17 -18.81 -4.81
C GLN A 458 -40.72 -19.20 -5.15
N GLU A 459 -40.49 -20.43 -5.59
CA GLU A 459 -39.21 -20.87 -6.18
C GLU A 459 -38.89 -19.95 -7.37
N SER A 460 -37.81 -19.17 -7.30
CA SER A 460 -37.55 -18.11 -8.29
C SER A 460 -36.73 -18.57 -9.51
N LEU A 461 -36.05 -19.71 -9.44
CA LEU A 461 -35.32 -20.28 -10.57
C LEU A 461 -36.21 -21.15 -11.47
N ASN A 462 -36.38 -20.72 -12.72
CA ASN A 462 -37.06 -21.48 -13.75
C ASN A 462 -36.10 -22.49 -14.40
N TYR A 463 -36.07 -23.71 -13.86
CA TYR A 463 -35.20 -24.79 -14.35
C TYR A 463 -35.51 -25.21 -15.80
N GLU A 464 -36.74 -25.04 -16.30
CA GLU A 464 -37.07 -25.32 -17.70
C GLU A 464 -36.35 -24.37 -18.65
N VAL A 465 -36.18 -23.10 -18.26
CA VAL A 465 -35.42 -22.12 -19.05
C VAL A 465 -33.93 -22.46 -18.96
N LEU A 466 -33.40 -22.65 -17.76
CA LEU A 466 -31.98 -22.99 -17.55
C LEU A 466 -31.56 -24.26 -18.29
N ALA A 467 -32.45 -25.25 -18.37
CA ALA A 467 -32.22 -26.48 -19.12
C ALA A 467 -32.07 -26.25 -20.63
N LYS A 468 -32.80 -25.26 -21.18
CA LYS A 468 -32.78 -24.88 -22.60
C LYS A 468 -31.66 -23.90 -22.95
N GLU A 469 -31.11 -23.19 -21.97
CA GLU A 469 -29.99 -22.28 -22.20
C GLU A 469 -28.78 -23.04 -22.77
N GLU A 470 -28.21 -22.49 -23.84
CA GLU A 470 -26.97 -22.97 -24.44
C GLU A 470 -25.75 -22.46 -23.64
N GLY A 471 -24.65 -23.20 -23.70
CA GLY A 471 -23.41 -22.86 -23.00
C GLY A 471 -23.23 -23.56 -21.66
N THR A 472 -22.51 -22.91 -20.75
CA THR A 472 -22.07 -23.49 -19.46
C THR A 472 -22.89 -22.95 -18.29
N LEU A 473 -23.47 -23.82 -17.48
CA LEU A 473 -24.17 -23.43 -16.26
C LEU A 473 -23.23 -23.61 -15.07
N VAL A 474 -23.04 -22.56 -14.26
CA VAL A 474 -22.22 -22.59 -13.05
C VAL A 474 -23.10 -22.30 -11.84
N PHE A 475 -23.29 -23.30 -10.98
CA PHE A 475 -24.04 -23.18 -9.74
C PHE A 475 -23.10 -22.96 -8.56
N LEU A 476 -23.23 -21.79 -7.93
CA LEU A 476 -22.58 -21.45 -6.67
C LEU A 476 -23.48 -21.87 -5.51
N MET A 477 -22.91 -22.33 -4.39
CA MET A 477 -23.67 -22.70 -3.18
C MET A 477 -24.72 -23.82 -3.39
N GLY A 478 -24.57 -24.65 -4.42
CA GLY A 478 -25.58 -25.67 -4.80
C GLY A 478 -25.38 -27.07 -4.24
N LEU A 479 -24.25 -27.36 -3.57
CA LEU A 479 -23.87 -28.73 -3.22
C LEU A 479 -24.96 -29.50 -2.45
N ARG A 480 -25.61 -28.89 -1.46
CA ARG A 480 -26.67 -29.54 -0.67
C ARG A 480 -27.92 -29.90 -1.48
N HIS A 481 -28.15 -29.20 -2.60
CA HIS A 481 -29.30 -29.38 -3.48
C HIS A 481 -28.88 -29.98 -4.83
N LEU A 482 -27.67 -30.54 -4.94
CA LEU A 482 -27.11 -30.98 -6.21
C LEU A 482 -27.97 -32.04 -6.92
N GLY A 483 -28.49 -33.01 -6.17
CA GLY A 483 -29.39 -34.04 -6.73
C GLY A 483 -30.72 -33.45 -7.23
N GLU A 484 -31.25 -32.44 -6.55
CA GLU A 484 -32.46 -31.73 -6.98
C GLU A 484 -32.21 -30.87 -8.22
N ILE A 485 -31.12 -30.10 -8.23
CA ILE A 485 -30.70 -29.27 -9.37
C ILE A 485 -30.55 -30.14 -10.62
N SER A 486 -29.84 -31.26 -10.50
CA SER A 486 -29.57 -32.17 -11.63
C SER A 486 -30.85 -32.76 -12.19
N ARG A 487 -31.73 -33.28 -11.31
CA ARG A 487 -33.04 -33.83 -11.71
C ARG A 487 -33.91 -32.78 -12.39
N ARG A 488 -34.01 -31.57 -11.82
CA ARG A 488 -34.84 -30.48 -12.40
C ARG A 488 -34.33 -30.00 -13.75
N LEU A 489 -33.01 -29.95 -13.97
CA LEU A 489 -32.44 -29.65 -15.28
C LEU A 489 -32.78 -30.73 -16.32
N ILE A 490 -32.73 -32.01 -15.94
CA ILE A 490 -33.09 -33.13 -16.82
C ILE A 490 -34.59 -33.10 -17.15
N GLU A 491 -35.46 -32.92 -16.15
CA GLU A 491 -36.90 -32.75 -16.33
C GLU A 491 -37.24 -31.56 -17.24
N GLY A 492 -36.46 -30.47 -17.13
CA GLY A 492 -36.58 -29.28 -17.98
C GLY A 492 -36.06 -29.45 -19.43
N GLY A 493 -35.44 -30.59 -19.75
CA GLY A 493 -34.98 -30.94 -21.10
C GLY A 493 -33.47 -30.92 -21.33
N LYS A 494 -32.63 -30.75 -20.30
CA LYS A 494 -31.17 -30.87 -20.44
C LYS A 494 -30.79 -32.35 -20.61
N PRO A 495 -29.92 -32.72 -21.57
CA PRO A 495 -29.53 -34.12 -21.75
C PRO A 495 -28.87 -34.70 -20.50
N ALA A 496 -29.30 -35.90 -20.10
CA ALA A 496 -28.79 -36.61 -18.92
C ALA A 496 -27.29 -36.92 -18.99
N ASP A 497 -26.75 -37.09 -20.20
CA ASP A 497 -25.34 -37.34 -20.49
C ASP A 497 -24.49 -36.05 -20.55
N THR A 498 -25.06 -34.89 -20.22
CA THR A 498 -24.33 -33.61 -20.25
C THR A 498 -23.14 -33.65 -19.28
N PRO A 499 -21.90 -33.41 -19.74
CA PRO A 499 -20.72 -33.41 -18.87
C PRO A 499 -20.85 -32.39 -17.73
N SER A 500 -20.55 -32.83 -16.51
CA SER A 500 -20.72 -32.07 -15.27
C SER A 500 -19.55 -32.28 -14.31
N ALA A 501 -19.23 -31.26 -13.53
CA ALA A 501 -18.18 -31.30 -12.52
C ALA A 501 -18.61 -30.62 -11.23
N VAL A 502 -18.15 -31.12 -10.08
CA VAL A 502 -18.27 -30.46 -8.78
C VAL A 502 -16.88 -30.23 -8.22
N ILE A 503 -16.55 -28.97 -7.93
CA ILE A 503 -15.21 -28.55 -7.52
C ILE A 503 -15.29 -27.96 -6.11
N GLN A 504 -14.65 -28.61 -5.16
CA GLN A 504 -14.50 -28.14 -3.77
C GLN A 504 -13.17 -27.43 -3.60
N ASN A 505 -13.15 -26.39 -2.74
CA ASN A 505 -11.93 -25.67 -2.35
C ASN A 505 -11.04 -25.31 -3.56
N GLY A 506 -11.67 -24.83 -4.64
CA GLY A 506 -10.96 -24.56 -5.87
C GLY A 506 -9.84 -23.54 -5.70
N THR A 507 -8.79 -23.65 -6.50
CA THR A 507 -7.55 -22.83 -6.43
C THR A 507 -6.65 -23.10 -5.23
N THR A 508 -7.02 -24.00 -4.32
CA THR A 508 -6.20 -24.35 -3.15
C THR A 508 -5.62 -25.76 -3.27
N ALA A 509 -4.64 -26.11 -2.43
CA ALA A 509 -4.07 -27.46 -2.42
C ALA A 509 -5.10 -28.53 -2.04
N ASN A 510 -6.13 -28.17 -1.29
CA ASN A 510 -7.25 -29.05 -0.94
C ASN A 510 -8.33 -29.14 -2.03
N GLN A 511 -8.04 -28.69 -3.26
CA GLN A 511 -8.97 -28.79 -4.37
C GLN A 511 -9.33 -30.26 -4.63
N LYS A 512 -10.63 -30.57 -4.57
CA LYS A 512 -11.17 -31.87 -4.96
C LYS A 512 -12.17 -31.68 -6.07
N VAL A 513 -12.14 -32.59 -7.05
CA VAL A 513 -13.04 -32.51 -8.20
C VAL A 513 -13.72 -33.86 -8.44
N ALA A 514 -15.04 -33.82 -8.59
CA ALA A 514 -15.86 -34.94 -9.03
C ALA A 514 -16.31 -34.68 -10.46
N PHE A 515 -16.10 -35.64 -11.37
CA PHE A 515 -16.49 -35.56 -12.78
C PHE A 515 -17.46 -36.66 -13.13
N SER A 516 -18.59 -36.29 -13.73
CA SER A 516 -19.59 -37.26 -14.20
C SER A 516 -20.47 -36.65 -15.28
N ASP A 517 -21.46 -37.41 -15.75
CA ASP A 517 -22.60 -36.83 -16.46
C ASP A 517 -23.61 -36.21 -15.48
N LEU A 518 -24.55 -35.43 -15.99
CA LEU A 518 -25.54 -34.72 -15.18
C LEU A 518 -26.44 -35.67 -14.38
N ALA A 519 -26.73 -36.87 -14.88
CA ALA A 519 -27.56 -37.85 -14.18
C ALA A 519 -26.88 -38.39 -12.92
N HIS A 520 -25.56 -38.60 -12.95
CA HIS A 520 -24.82 -39.26 -11.87
C HIS A 520 -23.91 -38.32 -11.06
N ILE A 521 -23.87 -37.02 -11.35
CA ILE A 521 -22.95 -36.08 -10.69
C ILE A 521 -23.16 -35.96 -9.18
N ALA A 522 -24.39 -36.12 -8.70
CA ALA A 522 -24.69 -36.07 -7.26
C ALA A 522 -24.09 -37.28 -6.53
N GLU A 523 -24.29 -38.48 -7.08
CA GLU A 523 -23.73 -39.73 -6.54
C GLU A 523 -22.20 -39.70 -6.58
N GLU A 524 -21.62 -39.15 -7.67
CA GLU A 524 -20.18 -39.01 -7.80
C GLU A 524 -19.59 -38.03 -6.79
N ALA A 525 -20.25 -36.89 -6.55
CA ALA A 525 -19.82 -35.94 -5.53
C ALA A 525 -19.84 -36.54 -4.12
N GLU A 526 -20.87 -37.34 -3.80
CA GLU A 526 -20.94 -38.09 -2.54
C GLU A 526 -19.83 -39.14 -2.45
N ARG A 527 -19.58 -39.90 -3.53
CA ARG A 527 -18.52 -40.91 -3.61
C ARG A 527 -17.13 -40.30 -3.41
N CYS A 528 -16.88 -39.13 -3.99
CA CYS A 528 -15.63 -38.37 -3.81
C CYS A 528 -15.54 -37.65 -2.45
N GLY A 529 -16.59 -37.70 -1.62
CA GLY A 529 -16.63 -37.04 -0.31
C GLY A 529 -16.56 -35.52 -0.42
N ILE A 530 -17.16 -34.93 -1.46
CA ILE A 530 -17.16 -33.49 -1.68
C ILE A 530 -17.99 -32.78 -0.60
N GLN A 531 -17.41 -31.71 -0.02
CA GLN A 531 -18.01 -30.89 1.02
C GLN A 531 -18.05 -29.41 0.63
N THR A 532 -18.82 -28.61 1.36
CA THR A 532 -18.86 -27.15 1.18
C THR A 532 -17.58 -26.50 1.72
N PRO A 533 -17.03 -25.46 1.07
CA PRO A 533 -17.53 -24.78 -0.13
C PRO A 533 -17.19 -25.53 -1.43
N ALA A 534 -18.20 -25.66 -2.31
CA ALA A 534 -18.04 -26.26 -3.63
C ALA A 534 -18.93 -25.56 -4.67
N ILE A 535 -18.53 -25.65 -5.93
CA ILE A 535 -19.28 -25.15 -7.09
C ILE A 535 -19.58 -26.29 -8.05
N THR A 536 -20.68 -26.20 -8.79
CA THR A 536 -21.05 -27.18 -9.82
C THR A 536 -21.01 -26.52 -11.19
N VAL A 537 -20.38 -27.19 -12.16
CA VAL A 537 -20.27 -26.76 -13.56
C VAL A 537 -20.96 -27.80 -14.42
N VAL A 538 -21.92 -27.38 -15.26
CA VAL A 538 -22.66 -28.25 -16.18
C VAL A 538 -22.51 -27.71 -17.59
N GLY A 539 -21.99 -28.53 -18.50
CA GLY A 539 -21.86 -28.16 -19.91
C GLY A 539 -20.73 -28.88 -20.64
N PRO A 540 -20.71 -28.81 -21.98
CA PRO A 540 -19.78 -29.57 -22.82
C PRO A 540 -18.30 -29.21 -22.58
N VAL A 541 -18.01 -28.02 -22.03
CA VAL A 541 -16.64 -27.58 -21.68
C VAL A 541 -15.99 -28.44 -20.61
N VAL A 542 -16.77 -29.10 -19.73
CA VAL A 542 -16.23 -30.00 -18.70
C VAL A 542 -15.44 -31.16 -19.34
N GLY A 543 -15.82 -31.58 -20.55
CA GLY A 543 -15.10 -32.62 -21.29
C GLY A 543 -13.67 -32.26 -21.71
N LEU A 544 -13.24 -31.00 -21.53
CA LEU A 544 -11.86 -30.56 -21.82
C LEU A 544 -10.88 -30.81 -20.67
N GLU A 545 -11.36 -31.13 -19.46
CA GLU A 545 -10.51 -31.23 -18.27
C GLU A 545 -9.28 -32.12 -18.49
N LYS A 546 -9.45 -33.35 -19.00
CA LYS A 546 -8.33 -34.30 -19.21
C LYS A 546 -7.19 -33.75 -20.05
N LYS A 547 -7.44 -32.72 -20.87
CA LYS A 547 -6.45 -32.09 -21.75
C LYS A 547 -5.86 -30.82 -21.18
N LEU A 548 -6.55 -30.18 -20.23
CA LEU A 548 -6.24 -28.83 -19.75
C LEU A 548 -5.97 -28.78 -18.24
N SER A 549 -6.09 -29.90 -17.52
CA SER A 549 -5.74 -29.98 -16.10
C SER A 549 -4.24 -29.73 -15.92
N TRP A 550 -3.90 -28.55 -15.39
CA TRP A 550 -2.53 -28.08 -15.19
C TRP A 550 -2.19 -27.87 -13.71
N PHE A 551 -3.22 -27.65 -12.89
CA PHE A 551 -3.08 -27.29 -11.47
C PHE A 551 -3.03 -28.55 -10.61
N GLY A 552 -2.12 -28.57 -9.64
CA GLY A 552 -1.97 -29.70 -8.70
C GLY A 552 -1.29 -30.95 -9.28
N SER A 553 -0.82 -30.92 -10.53
CA SER A 553 -0.11 -32.05 -11.16
C SER A 553 1.34 -31.71 -11.50
N GLY A 554 2.27 -32.60 -11.15
CA GLY A 554 3.66 -32.55 -11.63
C GLY A 554 4.65 -31.76 -10.75
N ARG A 555 4.24 -31.29 -9.57
CA ARG A 555 5.16 -30.70 -8.58
C ARG A 555 5.21 -31.54 -7.29
N PRO A 556 6.37 -31.69 -6.63
CA PRO A 556 6.54 -32.60 -5.50
C PRO A 556 5.61 -32.36 -4.30
N LEU A 557 5.29 -31.10 -3.97
CA LEU A 557 4.44 -30.74 -2.83
C LEU A 557 2.99 -30.41 -3.22
N SER A 558 2.55 -30.84 -4.41
CA SER A 558 1.19 -30.61 -4.86
C SER A 558 0.18 -31.24 -3.88
N GLY A 559 -0.82 -30.46 -3.46
CA GLY A 559 -1.83 -30.92 -2.51
C GLY A 559 -1.43 -30.81 -1.04
N LYS A 560 -0.21 -30.36 -0.74
CA LYS A 560 0.24 -30.13 0.64
C LYS A 560 0.05 -28.67 1.06
N ARG A 561 -0.41 -28.48 2.30
CA ARG A 561 -0.63 -27.19 2.94
C ARG A 561 0.38 -26.98 4.07
N VAL A 562 1.08 -25.86 4.02
CA VAL A 562 2.13 -25.53 5.00
C VAL A 562 1.78 -24.22 5.70
N LEU A 563 1.56 -24.29 7.02
CA LEU A 563 1.49 -23.11 7.87
C LEU A 563 2.91 -22.58 8.07
N VAL A 564 3.20 -21.40 7.54
CA VAL A 564 4.49 -20.73 7.76
C VAL A 564 4.34 -19.69 8.87
N THR A 565 5.20 -19.78 9.87
CA THR A 565 5.14 -18.94 11.07
C THR A 565 6.43 -18.16 11.26
N GLY A 566 6.37 -17.07 12.05
CA GLY A 566 7.51 -16.23 12.36
C GLY A 566 7.21 -14.76 12.16
N THR A 567 8.23 -14.01 11.75
CA THR A 567 8.08 -12.64 11.25
C THR A 567 7.59 -12.66 9.80
N ARG A 568 7.11 -11.52 9.28
CA ARG A 568 6.73 -11.40 7.85
C ARG A 568 7.87 -11.79 6.92
N TYR A 569 9.08 -11.33 7.23
CA TYR A 569 10.28 -11.63 6.44
C TYR A 569 10.57 -13.13 6.37
N ILE A 570 10.58 -13.82 7.50
CA ILE A 570 10.82 -15.28 7.53
C ILE A 570 9.68 -16.05 6.86
N SER A 571 8.44 -15.59 7.07
CA SER A 571 7.28 -16.19 6.40
C SER A 571 7.43 -16.08 4.89
N GLN A 572 7.82 -14.90 4.37
CA GLN A 572 8.09 -14.69 2.94
C GLN A 572 9.20 -15.60 2.42
N GLU A 573 10.35 -15.71 3.11
CA GLU A 573 11.43 -16.63 2.72
C GLU A 573 10.92 -18.07 2.60
N LEU A 574 10.07 -18.53 3.53
CA LEU A 574 9.46 -19.87 3.46
C LEU A 574 8.45 -20.00 2.32
N GLU A 575 7.64 -18.96 2.05
CA GLU A 575 6.70 -18.98 0.93
C GLU A 575 7.42 -19.07 -0.43
N ASP A 576 8.53 -18.34 -0.58
CA ASP A 576 9.33 -18.29 -1.80
C ASP A 576 10.01 -19.64 -2.10
N GLU A 577 10.37 -20.42 -1.08
CA GLU A 577 10.93 -21.77 -1.23
C GLU A 577 9.85 -22.83 -1.50
N LEU A 578 8.70 -22.76 -0.80
CA LEU A 578 7.69 -23.83 -0.82
C LEU A 578 6.69 -23.72 -1.99
N ARG A 579 6.28 -22.51 -2.39
CA ARG A 579 5.29 -22.33 -3.48
C ARG A 579 5.77 -22.85 -4.84
N PRO A 580 7.04 -22.63 -5.27
CA PRO A 580 7.55 -23.20 -6.52
C PRO A 580 7.46 -24.73 -6.55
N LEU A 581 7.60 -25.39 -5.39
CA LEU A 581 7.47 -26.84 -5.22
C LEU A 581 6.01 -27.33 -5.23
N GLY A 582 5.03 -26.43 -5.30
CA GLY A 582 3.60 -26.75 -5.43
C GLY A 582 2.80 -26.75 -4.13
N ALA A 583 3.42 -26.40 -2.99
CA ALA A 583 2.72 -26.30 -1.72
C ALA A 583 1.84 -25.05 -1.65
N GLU A 584 0.66 -25.18 -1.04
CA GLU A 584 -0.11 -24.01 -0.59
C GLU A 584 0.46 -23.52 0.74
N THR A 585 1.05 -22.34 0.73
CA THR A 585 1.56 -21.72 1.95
C THR A 585 0.53 -20.78 2.55
N ILE A 586 0.33 -20.92 3.86
CA ILE A 586 -0.54 -20.04 4.64
C ILE A 586 0.36 -19.33 5.63
N ALA A 587 0.74 -18.11 5.33
CA ALA A 587 1.55 -17.32 6.22
C ALA A 587 0.69 -16.77 7.35
N VAL A 588 1.14 -16.98 8.58
CA VAL A 588 0.58 -16.32 9.77
C VAL A 588 1.75 -15.80 10.59
N SER A 589 2.01 -14.50 10.47
CA SER A 589 3.11 -13.85 11.19
C SER A 589 2.73 -13.68 12.67
N LEU A 590 3.24 -14.58 13.53
CA LEU A 590 2.92 -14.63 14.96
C LEU A 590 3.72 -13.63 15.79
N ILE A 591 4.87 -13.20 15.26
CA ILE A 591 5.78 -12.28 15.93
C ILE A 591 6.22 -11.18 14.97
N GLU A 592 6.53 -10.01 15.52
CA GLU A 592 7.08 -8.88 14.78
C GLU A 592 8.22 -8.25 15.57
N SER A 593 9.18 -7.65 14.87
CA SER A 593 10.22 -6.86 15.52
C SER A 593 9.76 -5.41 15.61
N ARG A 594 9.58 -4.89 16.84
CA ARG A 594 9.14 -3.52 17.07
C ARG A 594 10.27 -2.67 17.62
N LEU A 595 10.56 -1.57 16.93
CA LEU A 595 11.46 -0.53 17.43
C LEU A 595 10.99 0.01 18.78
N LEU A 596 11.92 0.13 19.72
CA LEU A 596 11.69 0.76 21.00
C LEU A 596 12.03 2.25 20.89
N ASP A 597 11.01 3.12 20.85
CA ASP A 597 11.22 4.56 20.96
C ASP A 597 11.32 4.96 22.43
N ASN A 598 12.53 4.82 23.00
CA ASN A 598 12.81 5.19 24.38
C ASN A 598 14.02 6.13 24.49
N ALA A 599 14.20 6.73 25.67
CA ALA A 599 15.26 7.69 25.93
C ALA A 599 16.69 7.08 25.87
N GLN A 600 16.85 5.76 25.90
CA GLN A 600 18.16 5.12 25.74
C GLN A 600 18.56 5.08 24.26
N VAL A 601 17.66 4.66 23.38
CA VAL A 601 17.88 4.67 21.93
C VAL A 601 18.21 6.07 21.44
N ARG A 602 17.41 7.08 21.83
CA ARG A 602 17.68 8.48 21.47
C ARG A 602 19.05 8.96 21.96
N ARG A 603 19.41 8.69 23.21
CA ARG A 603 20.72 9.06 23.77
C ARG A 603 21.88 8.37 23.05
N ALA A 604 21.72 7.11 22.65
CA ALA A 604 22.74 6.38 21.91
C ALA A 604 22.93 6.98 20.51
N LEU A 605 21.83 7.31 19.83
CA LEU A 605 21.86 7.98 18.52
C LEU A 605 22.49 9.38 18.59
N ASP A 606 22.19 10.16 19.64
CA ASP A 606 22.74 11.50 19.84
C ASP A 606 24.24 11.48 20.21
N ASN A 607 24.69 10.45 20.93
CA ASN A 607 26.08 10.31 21.40
C ASN A 607 26.93 9.36 20.54
N MET A 608 26.56 9.17 19.28
CA MET A 608 27.22 8.23 18.36
C MET A 608 28.73 8.50 18.20
N GLY A 609 29.14 9.78 18.31
CA GLY A 609 30.55 10.19 18.26
C GLY A 609 31.41 9.70 19.44
N SER A 610 30.80 9.21 20.51
CA SER A 610 31.53 8.71 21.68
C SER A 610 31.96 7.24 21.57
N TYR A 611 31.42 6.50 20.60
CA TYR A 611 31.70 5.09 20.40
C TYR A 611 32.73 4.89 19.29
N GLN A 612 33.44 3.77 19.35
CA GLN A 612 34.34 3.30 18.29
C GLN A 612 33.81 2.04 17.62
N TRP A 613 32.96 1.29 18.30
CA TRP A 613 32.37 0.06 17.80
C TRP A 613 30.86 0.07 17.91
N LEU A 614 30.19 -0.39 16.85
CA LEU A 614 28.77 -0.68 16.80
C LEU A 614 28.57 -2.17 16.52
N VAL A 615 27.86 -2.85 17.41
CA VAL A 615 27.75 -4.31 17.40
C VAL A 615 26.30 -4.75 17.23
N PHE A 616 26.10 -5.66 16.28
CA PHE A 616 24.80 -6.26 15.99
C PHE A 616 24.79 -7.77 16.21
N THR A 617 23.79 -8.24 16.94
CA THR A 617 23.58 -9.67 17.22
C THR A 617 22.44 -10.28 16.39
N SER A 618 21.92 -9.55 15.41
CA SER A 618 20.83 -9.96 14.54
C SER A 618 20.74 -9.05 13.32
N SER A 619 20.36 -9.60 12.14
CA SER A 619 20.05 -8.82 10.95
C SER A 619 18.93 -7.81 11.19
N ASN A 620 17.89 -8.19 11.95
CA ASN A 620 16.80 -7.26 12.31
C ASN A 620 17.33 -6.05 13.10
N GLY A 621 18.35 -6.24 13.93
CA GLY A 621 18.98 -5.14 14.68
C GLY A 621 19.61 -4.11 13.75
N VAL A 622 20.18 -4.56 12.64
CA VAL A 622 20.78 -3.70 11.61
C VAL A 622 19.70 -2.87 10.92
N ASP A 623 18.67 -3.52 10.38
CA ASP A 623 17.60 -2.85 9.63
C ASP A 623 16.85 -1.82 10.49
N LEU A 624 16.51 -2.22 11.72
CA LEU A 624 15.79 -1.38 12.66
C LEU A 624 16.68 -0.22 13.15
N PHE A 625 18.00 -0.41 13.24
CA PHE A 625 18.92 0.69 13.58
C PHE A 625 18.93 1.76 12.49
N PHE A 626 19.05 1.36 11.22
CA PHE A 626 19.00 2.31 10.11
C PHE A 626 17.60 2.94 9.96
N GLU A 627 16.53 2.22 10.28
CA GLU A 627 15.20 2.81 10.41
C GLU A 627 15.13 3.84 11.54
N ALA A 628 15.69 3.56 12.72
CA ALA A 628 15.73 4.49 13.83
C ALA A 628 16.54 5.77 13.50
N MET A 629 17.67 5.62 12.79
CA MET A 629 18.45 6.74 12.26
C MET A 629 17.64 7.62 11.31
N ARG A 630 16.91 7.01 10.36
CA ARG A 630 16.02 7.73 9.43
C ARG A 630 14.89 8.46 10.15
N ARG A 631 14.25 7.81 11.13
CA ARG A 631 13.19 8.43 11.95
C ARG A 631 13.70 9.60 12.80
N ALA A 632 14.98 9.57 13.18
CA ALA A 632 15.65 10.63 13.93
C ALA A 632 16.28 11.72 13.03
N ASP A 633 16.09 11.65 11.71
CA ASP A 633 16.68 12.57 10.71
C ASP A 633 18.21 12.68 10.86
N ARG A 634 18.88 11.54 11.06
CA ARG A 634 20.34 11.46 11.22
C ARG A 634 21.01 10.98 9.94
N ASP A 635 22.04 11.70 9.52
CA ASP A 635 22.85 11.39 8.34
C ASP A 635 23.81 10.23 8.60
N LEU A 636 23.87 9.25 7.68
CA LEU A 636 24.71 8.06 7.82
C LEU A 636 26.21 8.37 7.88
N ARG A 637 26.66 9.54 7.41
CA ARG A 637 28.06 9.98 7.52
C ARG A 637 28.54 10.07 8.97
N CYS A 638 27.63 10.23 9.94
CA CYS A 638 27.99 10.20 11.36
C CYS A 638 28.42 8.82 11.86
N LEU A 639 28.38 7.77 11.02
CA LEU A 639 28.83 6.42 11.35
C LEU A 639 30.23 6.14 10.78
N MET A 640 30.82 7.02 9.97
CA MET A 640 32.06 6.74 9.24
C MET A 640 33.28 6.51 10.15
N HIS A 641 33.25 6.97 11.39
CA HIS A 641 34.31 6.74 12.38
C HIS A 641 34.14 5.42 13.16
N LEU A 642 33.00 4.74 13.01
CA LEU A 642 32.69 3.50 13.72
C LEU A 642 33.17 2.29 12.95
N LYS A 643 33.65 1.29 13.70
CA LYS A 643 33.83 -0.09 13.26
C LYS A 643 32.59 -0.92 13.58
N PHE A 644 32.35 -1.96 12.79
CA PHE A 644 31.19 -2.83 12.90
C PHE A 644 31.59 -4.26 13.30
N ALA A 645 30.88 -4.82 14.28
CA ALA A 645 30.96 -6.24 14.58
C ALA A 645 29.58 -6.90 14.45
N ALA A 646 29.54 -8.07 13.82
CA ALA A 646 28.32 -8.82 13.58
C ALA A 646 28.46 -10.25 14.10
N ILE A 647 27.40 -10.81 14.68
CA ILE A 647 27.40 -12.18 15.20
C ILE A 647 27.57 -13.26 14.12
N GLY A 648 27.26 -12.96 12.86
CA GLY A 648 27.33 -13.94 11.77
C GLY A 648 27.01 -13.37 10.39
N ARG A 649 27.16 -14.20 9.35
CA ARG A 649 27.09 -13.79 7.93
C ARG A 649 25.78 -13.11 7.51
N LYS A 650 24.63 -13.53 8.04
CA LYS A 650 23.33 -12.90 7.72
C LYS A 650 23.27 -11.46 8.25
N THR A 651 23.81 -11.21 9.44
CA THR A 651 23.89 -9.86 10.04
C THR A 651 24.91 -8.99 9.29
N GLU A 652 26.03 -9.54 8.87
CA GLU A 652 26.99 -8.86 7.99
C GLU A 652 26.38 -8.50 6.62
N SER A 653 25.63 -9.43 6.03
CA SER A 653 24.96 -9.20 4.74
C SER A 653 23.95 -8.05 4.84
N ALA A 654 23.18 -7.99 5.92
CA ALA A 654 22.29 -6.86 6.19
C ALA A 654 23.05 -5.52 6.30
N LEU A 655 24.21 -5.49 6.98
CA LEU A 655 25.05 -4.27 7.03
C LEU A 655 25.51 -3.84 5.63
N LYS A 656 25.89 -4.82 4.80
CA LYS A 656 26.32 -4.59 3.41
C LYS A 656 25.21 -4.02 2.54
N GLU A 657 23.96 -4.45 2.73
CA GLU A 657 22.79 -3.89 2.04
C GLU A 657 22.56 -2.40 2.37
N HIS A 658 22.90 -1.97 3.59
CA HIS A 658 22.91 -0.55 3.98
C HIS A 658 24.22 0.19 3.63
N GLY A 659 25.13 -0.47 2.91
CA GLY A 659 26.37 0.14 2.39
C GLY A 659 27.58 0.07 3.32
N PHE A 660 27.51 -0.67 4.43
CA PHE A 660 28.61 -0.81 5.40
C PHE A 660 29.23 -2.20 5.35
N ARG A 661 30.57 -2.27 5.43
CA ARG A 661 31.28 -3.55 5.59
C ARG A 661 31.49 -3.83 7.07
N CYS A 662 31.36 -5.09 7.46
CA CYS A 662 31.64 -5.50 8.82
C CYS A 662 33.16 -5.63 9.02
N ASP A 663 33.70 -5.07 10.09
CA ASP A 663 35.11 -5.19 10.44
C ASP A 663 35.41 -6.52 11.14
N PHE A 664 34.43 -7.07 11.86
CA PHE A 664 34.57 -8.32 12.58
C PHE A 664 33.33 -9.22 12.49
N VAL A 665 33.54 -10.50 12.15
CA VAL A 665 32.56 -11.58 12.24
C VAL A 665 33.29 -12.81 12.79
N PRO A 666 32.77 -13.49 13.83
CA PRO A 666 33.44 -14.66 14.42
C PRO A 666 33.40 -15.87 13.47
N GLU A 667 34.31 -16.82 13.68
CA GLU A 667 34.33 -18.08 12.90
C GLU A 667 33.06 -18.91 13.14
N ASN A 668 32.63 -18.99 14.39
CA ASN A 668 31.41 -19.67 14.81
C ASN A 668 30.36 -18.61 15.18
N PHE A 669 29.17 -18.66 14.55
CA PHE A 669 28.18 -17.56 14.59
C PHE A 669 27.37 -17.48 15.89
N SER A 670 28.05 -17.41 17.04
CA SER A 670 27.43 -17.34 18.36
C SER A 670 27.91 -16.14 19.17
N GLY A 671 27.09 -15.67 20.12
CA GLY A 671 27.46 -14.56 21.00
C GLY A 671 28.66 -14.89 21.91
N THR A 672 28.88 -16.17 22.20
CA THR A 672 30.04 -16.64 22.98
C THR A 672 31.31 -16.56 22.15
N ASP A 673 31.25 -16.99 20.90
CA ASP A 673 32.40 -16.99 19.98
C ASP A 673 32.74 -15.55 19.55
N LEU A 674 31.72 -14.74 19.24
CA LEU A 674 31.89 -13.29 19.05
C LEU A 674 32.64 -12.68 20.24
N ALA A 675 32.21 -12.94 21.49
CA ALA A 675 32.90 -12.43 22.66
C ALA A 675 34.34 -12.96 22.78
N ARG A 676 34.58 -14.25 22.53
CA ARG A 676 35.89 -14.89 22.68
C ARG A 676 36.92 -14.37 21.67
N GLU A 677 36.49 -14.15 20.42
CA GLU A 677 37.39 -13.83 19.31
C GLU A 677 37.52 -12.32 19.08
N TRP A 678 36.46 -11.55 19.31
CA TRP A 678 36.45 -10.11 19.08
C TRP A 678 37.01 -9.30 20.26
N ILE A 679 36.61 -9.59 21.50
CA ILE A 679 37.02 -8.80 22.68
C ILE A 679 38.55 -8.67 22.80
N PRO A 680 39.36 -9.72 22.55
CA PRO A 680 40.83 -9.59 22.57
C PRO A 680 41.41 -8.62 21.54
N THR A 681 40.65 -8.24 20.51
CA THR A 681 41.06 -7.29 19.47
C THR A 681 40.78 -5.83 19.83
N LEU A 682 40.05 -5.59 20.93
CA LEU A 682 39.68 -4.25 21.38
C LEU A 682 40.84 -3.57 22.11
N ASN A 683 41.00 -2.27 21.86
CA ASN A 683 41.91 -1.45 22.65
C ASN A 683 41.21 -1.01 23.95
N GLY A 684 41.95 -0.90 25.06
CA GLY A 684 41.38 -0.61 26.38
C GLY A 684 40.63 0.73 26.51
N ASP A 685 40.82 1.66 25.57
CA ASP A 685 40.16 2.97 25.52
C ASP A 685 38.96 2.99 24.53
N GLU A 686 38.69 1.90 23.82
CA GLU A 686 37.59 1.83 22.85
C GLU A 686 36.25 1.58 23.56
N ARG A 687 35.25 2.39 23.21
CA ARG A 687 33.89 2.33 23.74
C ARG A 687 32.95 1.64 22.75
N VAL A 688 32.15 0.70 23.27
CA VAL A 688 31.29 -0.18 22.46
C VAL A 688 29.82 0.20 22.60
N LEU A 689 29.08 0.25 21.49
CA LEU A 689 27.63 0.33 21.47
C LEU A 689 27.01 -0.99 21.01
N LEU A 690 26.26 -1.64 21.88
CA LEU A 690 25.47 -2.83 21.53
C LEU A 690 24.04 -2.41 21.18
N MET A 691 23.61 -2.67 19.94
CA MET A 691 22.23 -2.44 19.51
C MET A 691 21.56 -3.80 19.30
N ARG A 692 20.79 -4.25 20.30
CA ARG A 692 20.24 -5.61 20.32
C ARG A 692 18.76 -5.66 20.66
N ALA A 693 18.16 -6.84 20.47
CA ALA A 693 16.85 -7.15 21.01
C ALA A 693 16.85 -7.01 22.55
N LYS A 694 15.75 -6.51 23.11
CA LYS A 694 15.49 -6.45 24.55
C LYS A 694 15.62 -7.84 25.20
N GLU A 695 15.10 -8.87 24.55
CA GLU A 695 15.20 -10.28 24.97
C GLU A 695 16.49 -10.97 24.52
N GLY A 696 17.46 -10.22 23.99
CA GLY A 696 18.74 -10.75 23.50
C GLY A 696 19.59 -11.40 24.60
N SER A 697 20.47 -12.32 24.19
CA SER A 697 21.36 -13.06 25.11
C SER A 697 22.27 -12.13 25.91
N GLU A 698 22.35 -12.35 27.23
CA GLU A 698 23.23 -11.60 28.14
C GLU A 698 24.70 -12.05 28.09
N VAL A 699 25.03 -13.07 27.28
CA VAL A 699 26.39 -13.64 27.23
C VAL A 699 27.42 -12.58 26.82
N LEU A 700 27.18 -11.84 25.74
CA LEU A 700 28.12 -10.82 25.23
C LEU A 700 28.24 -9.61 26.18
N PRO A 701 27.13 -8.98 26.65
CA PRO A 701 27.21 -7.94 27.68
C PRO A 701 27.97 -8.37 28.93
N ARG A 702 27.72 -9.59 29.42
CA ARG A 702 28.42 -10.12 30.59
C ARG A 702 29.91 -10.30 30.33
N LYS A 703 30.29 -10.79 29.15
CA LYS A 703 31.70 -10.99 28.77
C LYS A 703 32.46 -9.69 28.59
N LEU A 704 31.83 -8.66 28.01
CA LEU A 704 32.41 -7.31 27.94
C LEU A 704 32.64 -6.73 29.33
N LYS A 705 31.67 -6.92 30.24
CA LYS A 705 31.80 -6.51 31.64
C LYS A 705 32.90 -7.26 32.39
N GLU A 706 33.01 -8.58 32.19
CA GLU A 706 34.09 -9.43 32.76
C GLU A 706 35.47 -9.00 32.25
N ALA A 707 35.56 -8.51 31.00
CA ALA A 707 36.80 -8.02 30.38
C ALA A 707 37.12 -6.55 30.71
N GLY A 708 36.24 -5.83 31.41
CA GLY A 708 36.45 -4.42 31.78
C GLY A 708 36.36 -3.42 30.63
N ILE A 709 35.72 -3.78 29.51
CA ILE A 709 35.49 -2.90 28.37
C ILE A 709 34.33 -1.94 28.66
N ASP A 710 34.45 -0.66 28.31
CA ASP A 710 33.35 0.30 28.42
C ASP A 710 32.34 0.10 27.29
N PHE A 711 31.07 -0.09 27.65
CA PHE A 711 30.01 -0.32 26.67
C PHE A 711 28.64 0.17 27.14
N ASP A 712 27.83 0.57 26.17
CA ASP A 712 26.39 0.79 26.37
C ASP A 712 25.60 -0.36 25.72
N ASP A 713 24.72 -0.98 26.53
CA ASP A 713 23.81 -2.03 26.09
C ASP A 713 22.42 -1.46 25.87
N VAL A 714 22.06 -1.24 24.60
CA VAL A 714 20.85 -0.54 24.22
C VAL A 714 19.82 -1.51 23.62
N PRO A 715 18.66 -1.69 24.30
CA PRO A 715 17.55 -2.44 23.74
C PRO A 715 16.91 -1.60 22.62
N LEU A 716 17.28 -1.91 21.37
CA LEU A 716 16.82 -1.20 20.19
C LEU A 716 15.40 -1.61 19.78
N TYR A 717 15.09 -2.90 19.91
CA TYR A 717 13.81 -3.46 19.51
C TYR A 717 13.38 -4.58 20.46
N GLU A 718 12.09 -4.91 20.46
CA GLU A 718 11.55 -6.07 21.15
C GLU A 718 10.83 -6.99 20.18
N THR A 719 10.75 -8.27 20.54
CA THR A 719 9.90 -9.22 19.81
C THR A 719 8.48 -9.11 20.34
N TRP A 720 7.59 -8.54 19.53
CA TRP A 720 6.18 -8.42 19.86
C TRP A 720 5.39 -9.61 19.33
N VAL A 721 4.57 -10.24 20.19
CA VAL A 721 3.67 -11.33 19.79
C VAL A 721 2.35 -10.73 19.30
N ASP A 722 1.97 -11.06 18.06
CA ASP A 722 0.73 -10.57 17.45
C ASP A 722 -0.48 -11.40 17.89
N THR A 723 -1.00 -11.12 19.08
CA THR A 723 -2.16 -11.84 19.63
C THR A 723 -3.43 -11.71 18.80
N ARG A 724 -3.52 -10.72 17.89
CA ARG A 724 -4.65 -10.58 16.95
C ARG A 724 -4.76 -11.79 16.01
N ARG A 725 -3.66 -12.50 15.77
CA ARG A 725 -3.61 -13.72 14.93
C ARG A 725 -4.11 -14.97 15.64
N LYS A 726 -4.42 -14.90 16.94
CA LYS A 726 -4.77 -16.08 17.73
C LYS A 726 -5.96 -16.84 17.13
N GLU A 727 -7.04 -16.13 16.80
CA GLU A 727 -8.24 -16.75 16.25
C GLU A 727 -7.97 -17.42 14.91
N GLU A 728 -7.25 -16.73 14.04
CA GLU A 728 -6.84 -17.23 12.73
C GLU A 728 -5.93 -18.47 12.83
N LEU A 729 -4.92 -18.43 13.71
CA LEU A 729 -3.99 -19.54 13.94
C LEU A 729 -4.74 -20.82 14.35
N ASN A 730 -5.62 -20.72 15.37
CA ASN A 730 -6.38 -21.87 15.86
C ASN A 730 -7.37 -22.42 14.82
N ARG A 731 -7.82 -21.59 13.87
CA ARG A 731 -8.63 -22.06 12.75
C ARG A 731 -7.81 -22.83 11.71
N ILE A 732 -6.62 -22.34 11.39
CA ILE A 732 -5.79 -22.86 10.29
C ILE A 732 -5.02 -24.13 10.70
N ILE A 733 -4.63 -24.26 11.97
CA ILE A 733 -3.78 -25.35 12.46
C ILE A 733 -4.34 -26.75 12.16
N HIS A 734 -5.67 -26.89 12.16
CA HIS A 734 -6.36 -28.16 11.85
C HIS A 734 -6.57 -28.42 10.35
N GLN A 735 -6.07 -27.54 9.49
CA GLN A 735 -6.28 -27.61 8.04
C GLN A 735 -4.98 -27.70 7.25
N VAL A 736 -3.84 -27.84 7.94
CA VAL A 736 -2.50 -27.88 7.33
C VAL A 736 -1.84 -29.23 7.59
N ASP A 737 -0.99 -29.66 6.66
CA ASP A 737 -0.21 -30.89 6.78
C ASP A 737 1.08 -30.66 7.57
N TYR A 738 1.68 -29.47 7.42
CA TYR A 738 2.93 -29.09 8.06
C TYR A 738 2.85 -27.72 8.73
N VAL A 739 3.64 -27.57 9.80
CA VAL A 739 3.89 -26.28 10.46
C VAL A 739 5.39 -26.00 10.44
N ALA A 740 5.79 -24.95 9.72
CA ALA A 740 7.18 -24.50 9.69
C ALA A 740 7.44 -23.49 10.82
N VAL A 741 8.41 -23.82 11.69
CA VAL A 741 8.80 -22.99 12.83
C VAL A 741 10.27 -22.61 12.73
N ALA A 742 10.51 -21.35 12.38
CA ALA A 742 11.83 -20.86 12.03
C ALA A 742 12.55 -20.06 13.13
N SER A 743 12.00 -19.97 14.34
CA SER A 743 12.71 -19.39 15.48
C SER A 743 12.12 -19.82 16.83
N SER A 744 12.94 -19.77 17.89
CA SER A 744 12.47 -20.01 19.26
C SER A 744 11.40 -19.02 19.72
N SER A 745 11.44 -17.76 19.27
CA SER A 745 10.40 -16.77 19.60
C SER A 745 9.08 -17.09 18.91
N ALA A 746 9.12 -17.50 17.64
CA ALA A 746 7.94 -17.96 16.91
C ALA A 746 7.36 -19.24 17.54
N ALA A 747 8.23 -20.18 17.95
CA ALA A 747 7.83 -21.39 18.66
C ALA A 747 7.06 -21.07 19.95
N ARG A 748 7.57 -20.14 20.77
CA ARG A 748 6.89 -19.71 22.01
C ARG A 748 5.55 -19.04 21.71
N ALA A 749 5.49 -18.16 20.72
CA ALA A 749 4.26 -17.50 20.30
C ALA A 749 3.21 -18.52 19.83
N LEU A 750 3.59 -19.43 18.94
CA LEU A 750 2.75 -20.54 18.47
C LEU A 750 2.18 -21.33 19.64
N CYS A 751 3.03 -21.85 20.52
CA CYS A 751 2.62 -22.69 21.64
C CYS A 751 1.70 -21.96 22.65
N ASN A 752 1.92 -20.65 22.86
CA ASN A 752 1.12 -19.86 23.79
C ASN A 752 -0.23 -19.44 23.20
N MET A 753 -0.34 -19.34 21.88
CA MET A 753 -1.55 -18.90 21.19
C MET A 753 -2.48 -20.07 20.82
N LEU A 754 -1.95 -21.29 20.71
CA LEU A 754 -2.75 -22.49 20.50
C LEU A 754 -3.62 -22.81 21.72
N GLU A 755 -4.90 -23.03 21.49
CA GLU A 755 -5.89 -23.41 22.49
C GLU A 755 -5.87 -24.93 22.73
N GLU A 756 -5.72 -25.69 21.65
CA GLU A 756 -5.55 -27.14 21.66
C GLU A 756 -4.13 -27.50 21.20
N LYS A 757 -3.51 -28.47 21.89
CA LYS A 757 -2.16 -28.94 21.58
C LYS A 757 -2.14 -30.25 20.78
N GLU A 758 -3.32 -30.80 20.49
CA GLU A 758 -3.50 -32.01 19.68
C GLU A 758 -4.02 -31.58 18.30
N PHE A 759 -3.22 -31.82 17.27
CA PHE A 759 -3.55 -31.58 15.86
C PHE A 759 -2.69 -32.49 14.98
N ASP A 760 -3.16 -32.76 13.76
CA ASP A 760 -2.53 -33.75 12.87
C ASP A 760 -1.26 -33.23 12.17
N ALA A 761 -1.07 -31.91 12.10
CA ALA A 761 0.02 -31.29 11.35
C ALA A 761 1.41 -31.64 11.90
N LYS A 762 2.34 -32.01 11.01
CA LYS A 762 3.74 -32.30 11.35
C LYS A 762 4.53 -31.00 11.54
N ILE A 763 5.09 -30.78 12.74
CA ILE A 763 5.93 -29.61 13.02
C ILE A 763 7.35 -29.84 12.52
N ILE A 764 7.81 -28.98 11.59
CA ILE A 764 9.18 -28.93 11.09
C ILE A 764 9.87 -27.68 11.65
N SER A 765 10.98 -27.88 12.34
CA SER A 765 11.75 -26.77 12.93
C SER A 765 12.99 -26.46 12.10
N ILE A 766 13.45 -25.20 12.13
CA ILE A 766 14.67 -24.79 11.42
C ILE A 766 15.96 -25.37 12.02
N GLY A 767 15.94 -25.89 13.25
CA GLY A 767 17.16 -26.39 13.88
C GLY A 767 17.03 -26.71 15.38
N PRO A 768 18.11 -27.23 16.00
CA PRO A 768 18.04 -27.93 17.29
C PRO A 768 17.63 -27.05 18.47
N TYR A 769 17.96 -25.76 18.46
CA TYR A 769 17.53 -24.82 19.51
C TYR A 769 16.02 -24.54 19.46
N THR A 770 15.47 -24.40 18.25
CA THR A 770 14.03 -24.23 18.03
C THR A 770 13.31 -25.53 18.39
N THR A 771 13.82 -26.69 17.97
CA THR A 771 13.33 -28.02 18.36
C THR A 771 13.21 -28.15 19.88
N ARG A 772 14.27 -27.79 20.61
CA ARG A 772 14.25 -27.82 22.09
C ARG A 772 13.15 -26.93 22.65
N THR A 773 13.02 -25.71 22.13
CA THR A 773 12.00 -24.75 22.57
C THR A 773 10.58 -25.30 22.37
N VAL A 774 10.28 -25.87 21.19
CA VAL A 774 8.96 -26.44 20.89
C VAL A 774 8.64 -27.61 21.84
N ARG A 775 9.61 -28.50 22.07
CA ARG A 775 9.46 -29.66 22.98
C ARG A 775 9.26 -29.23 24.44
N GLU A 776 10.02 -28.25 24.93
CA GLU A 776 9.86 -27.69 26.28
C GLU A 776 8.47 -27.07 26.50
N MET A 777 7.87 -26.53 25.44
CA MET A 777 6.51 -25.95 25.45
C MET A 777 5.41 -27.01 25.30
N GLY A 778 5.78 -28.28 25.15
CA GLY A 778 4.87 -29.43 25.15
C GLY A 778 4.25 -29.77 23.80
N LEU A 779 4.87 -29.38 22.68
CA LEU A 779 4.47 -29.84 21.34
C LEU A 779 5.50 -30.83 20.75
N PRO A 780 5.05 -31.86 20.02
CA PRO A 780 5.96 -32.76 19.32
C PRO A 780 6.61 -32.05 18.12
N VAL A 781 7.88 -32.38 17.85
CA VAL A 781 8.60 -31.95 16.65
C VAL A 781 8.86 -33.18 15.81
N TYR A 782 8.37 -33.19 14.58
CA TYR A 782 8.53 -34.31 13.64
C TYR A 782 9.99 -34.43 13.21
N ALA A 783 10.55 -33.33 12.69
CA ALA A 783 11.94 -33.24 12.26
C ALA A 783 12.46 -31.80 12.36
N ASP A 784 13.78 -31.64 12.36
CA ASP A 784 14.44 -30.36 12.11
C ASP A 784 15.27 -30.38 10.83
N ALA A 785 15.50 -29.19 10.29
CA ALA A 785 16.29 -29.00 9.09
C ALA A 785 17.78 -29.28 9.37
N VAL A 786 18.44 -29.99 8.45
CA VAL A 786 19.89 -30.25 8.50
C VAL A 786 20.66 -28.95 8.23
N GLU A 787 20.24 -28.20 7.23
CA GLU A 787 20.65 -26.82 7.00
C GLU A 787 19.67 -25.88 7.69
N TYR A 788 20.15 -25.00 8.56
CA TYR A 788 19.29 -24.13 9.37
C TYR A 788 18.74 -22.94 8.59
N THR A 789 18.04 -23.22 7.50
CA THR A 789 17.53 -22.27 6.50
C THR A 789 16.08 -22.62 6.10
N ALA A 790 15.40 -21.71 5.39
CA ALA A 790 14.08 -21.97 4.81
C ALA A 790 14.12 -23.14 3.79
N SER A 791 15.16 -23.18 2.95
CA SER A 791 15.38 -24.28 2.00
C SER A 791 15.61 -25.62 2.69
N GLY A 792 16.30 -25.62 3.84
CA GLY A 792 16.46 -26.80 4.67
C GLY A 792 15.13 -27.35 5.21
N ILE A 793 14.22 -26.47 5.65
CA ILE A 793 12.85 -26.87 6.03
C ILE A 793 12.11 -27.47 4.82
N ALA A 794 12.18 -26.83 3.65
CA ALA A 794 11.54 -27.32 2.44
C ALA A 794 12.07 -28.72 2.04
N SER A 795 13.37 -28.96 2.18
CA SER A 795 14.00 -30.26 1.89
C SER A 795 13.50 -31.38 2.79
N VAL A 796 13.26 -31.10 4.07
CA VAL A 796 12.67 -32.07 5.01
C VAL A 796 11.23 -32.42 4.63
N ILE A 797 10.44 -31.40 4.26
CA ILE A 797 9.06 -31.61 3.82
C ILE A 797 9.04 -32.45 2.52
N LEU A 798 9.93 -32.16 1.57
CA LEU A 798 10.09 -32.93 0.34
C LEU A 798 10.40 -34.41 0.62
N ALA A 799 11.40 -34.69 1.46
CA ALA A 799 11.79 -36.05 1.79
C ALA A 799 10.64 -36.87 2.43
N ASP A 800 9.87 -36.25 3.32
CA ASP A 800 8.69 -36.88 3.94
C ASP A 800 7.59 -37.21 2.90
N THR A 801 7.37 -36.32 1.93
CA THR A 801 6.39 -36.58 0.84
C THR A 801 6.84 -37.64 -0.16
N GLU A 802 8.15 -37.80 -0.40
CA GLU A 802 8.68 -38.85 -1.27
C GLU A 802 8.56 -40.24 -0.63
N GLU A 803 8.75 -40.37 0.69
CA GLU A 803 8.51 -41.63 1.42
C GLU A 803 7.02 -42.05 1.39
N GLU A 804 6.09 -41.09 1.47
CA GLU A 804 4.65 -41.35 1.32
C GLU A 804 4.29 -41.89 -0.08
N HIS A 805 5.02 -41.49 -1.13
CA HIS A 805 4.80 -41.96 -2.51
C HIS A 805 5.37 -43.36 -2.80
N TYR A 806 6.25 -43.91 -1.95
CA TYR A 806 6.92 -45.21 -2.16
C TYR A 806 6.58 -46.31 -1.11
N ALA A 807 5.60 -46.12 -0.23
CA ALA A 807 5.10 -47.17 0.66
C ALA A 807 4.19 -48.22 -0.07
N PRO A 808 4.21 -49.52 0.31
CA PRO A 808 4.24 -50.63 -0.64
C PRO A 808 2.88 -51.14 -1.17
N VAL A 809 2.86 -51.43 -2.48
CA VAL A 809 1.91 -52.36 -3.13
C VAL A 809 2.19 -53.79 -2.63
N GLU A 810 1.13 -54.53 -2.28
CA GLU A 810 1.16 -55.80 -1.56
C GLU A 810 2.08 -56.92 -2.13
N LYS A 811 2.73 -57.61 -1.18
CA LYS A 811 3.16 -59.02 -1.16
C LYS A 811 3.06 -59.82 -2.47
N ILE A 812 4.21 -60.00 -3.14
CA ILE A 812 4.54 -61.27 -3.82
C ILE A 812 5.91 -61.76 -3.35
N LYS A 813 5.95 -63.06 -3.05
CA LYS A 813 7.00 -63.84 -2.42
C LYS A 813 8.36 -63.79 -3.13
N SER A 814 9.40 -63.72 -2.29
CA SER A 814 10.71 -64.37 -2.31
C SER A 814 11.38 -64.74 -3.65
N ASP A 815 12.67 -64.40 -3.72
CA ASP A 815 13.76 -65.01 -4.51
C ASP A 815 14.19 -64.38 -5.85
N ARG A 816 13.87 -63.11 -6.13
CA ARG A 816 14.49 -62.41 -7.28
C ARG A 816 15.28 -61.13 -7.01
N VAL A 817 15.25 -60.56 -5.82
CA VAL A 817 15.86 -59.24 -5.55
C VAL A 817 17.37 -59.29 -5.28
N VAL A 818 17.98 -60.47 -5.16
CA VAL A 818 19.45 -60.57 -4.93
C VAL A 818 20.25 -60.46 -6.25
N LYS A 819 19.65 -60.68 -7.43
CA LYS A 819 20.40 -60.67 -8.70
C LYS A 819 20.52 -59.31 -9.39
N ASP A 820 19.59 -58.38 -9.18
CA ASP A 820 19.67 -57.05 -9.81
C ASP A 820 20.58 -56.06 -9.04
N SER A 821 20.95 -56.40 -7.81
CA SER A 821 21.91 -55.63 -6.99
C SER A 821 23.38 -55.86 -7.40
N GLU A 822 23.71 -57.04 -7.90
CA GLU A 822 25.08 -57.37 -8.36
C GLU A 822 25.36 -56.79 -9.76
N LEU A 823 24.39 -56.86 -10.68
CA LEU A 823 24.52 -56.27 -12.02
C LEU A 823 24.69 -54.75 -12.00
N TYR A 824 24.07 -54.06 -11.04
CA TYR A 824 24.23 -52.61 -10.87
C TYR A 824 25.59 -52.24 -10.24
N ARG A 825 26.13 -53.07 -9.34
CA ARG A 825 27.45 -52.88 -8.74
C ARG A 825 28.60 -53.23 -9.70
N GLU A 826 28.41 -54.20 -10.59
CA GLU A 826 29.35 -54.50 -11.68
C GLU A 826 29.40 -53.37 -12.73
N ALA A 827 28.26 -52.72 -13.00
CA ALA A 827 28.20 -51.56 -13.91
C ALA A 827 28.92 -50.32 -13.35
N ILE A 828 28.95 -50.14 -12.02
CA ILE A 828 29.70 -49.06 -11.36
C ILE A 828 31.20 -49.39 -11.30
N ARG A 829 31.58 -50.62 -10.92
CA ARG A 829 33.00 -51.04 -10.90
C ARG A 829 33.68 -51.00 -12.27
N SER A 830 32.98 -51.37 -13.34
CA SER A 830 33.52 -51.28 -14.70
C SER A 830 33.72 -49.83 -15.20
N ARG A 831 32.99 -48.86 -14.63
CA ARG A 831 33.18 -47.42 -14.90
C ARG A 831 34.29 -46.80 -14.05
N GLU A 832 34.50 -47.29 -12.83
CA GLU A 832 35.59 -46.87 -11.94
C GLU A 832 36.95 -47.41 -12.40
N GLU A 833 37.03 -48.66 -12.91
CA GLU A 833 38.26 -49.22 -13.47
C GLU A 833 38.69 -48.53 -14.80
N GLN A 834 37.72 -48.08 -15.61
CA GLN A 834 38.02 -47.29 -16.82
C GLN A 834 38.45 -45.84 -16.53
N ALA A 835 38.09 -45.28 -15.37
CA ALA A 835 38.56 -43.97 -14.91
C ALA A 835 39.98 -44.03 -14.32
N SER A 836 40.32 -45.13 -13.64
CA SER A 836 41.64 -45.41 -13.05
C SER A 836 42.77 -45.56 -14.11
N ASP A 837 42.46 -46.15 -15.28
CA ASP A 837 43.42 -46.26 -16.38
C ASP A 837 43.67 -44.92 -17.11
N GLN A 838 42.75 -43.95 -17.03
CA GLN A 838 42.94 -42.60 -17.57
C GLN A 838 43.72 -41.67 -16.62
N GLU A 839 43.64 -41.88 -15.30
CA GLU A 839 44.45 -41.17 -14.31
C GLU A 839 45.94 -41.55 -14.38
N THR A 840 46.26 -42.80 -14.72
CA THR A 840 47.67 -43.26 -14.81
C THR A 840 48.41 -42.68 -16.03
N GLN A 841 47.69 -42.29 -17.08
CA GLN A 841 48.27 -41.62 -18.26
C GLN A 841 48.46 -40.10 -18.04
N ALA A 842 47.63 -39.49 -17.18
CA ALA A 842 47.72 -38.07 -16.81
C ALA A 842 48.90 -37.80 -15.85
N GLN A 843 49.26 -38.77 -15.01
CA GLN A 843 50.37 -38.64 -14.05
C GLN A 843 51.75 -38.52 -14.71
N LYS A 844 51.96 -39.06 -15.92
CA LYS A 844 53.26 -38.99 -16.63
C LYS A 844 53.56 -37.64 -17.30
N ASN A 845 52.55 -36.80 -17.50
CA ASN A 845 52.74 -35.49 -18.11
C ASN A 845 52.85 -34.36 -17.07
N ALA A 846 52.66 -34.68 -15.79
CA ALA A 846 52.70 -33.74 -14.66
C ALA A 846 54.12 -33.43 -14.14
N ASP A 847 55.13 -34.22 -14.48
CA ASP A 847 56.51 -34.05 -13.94
C ASP A 847 57.35 -32.96 -14.67
N ASN A 848 56.82 -32.25 -15.68
CA ASN A 848 57.61 -31.34 -16.52
C ASN A 848 57.22 -29.86 -16.49
N ALA A 849 56.36 -29.42 -15.55
CA ALA A 849 56.01 -28.00 -15.46
C ALA A 849 55.95 -27.49 -14.01
N GLU A 850 56.97 -27.81 -13.21
CA GLU A 850 57.37 -26.99 -12.07
C GLU A 850 58.08 -25.74 -12.59
N ASP A 851 57.32 -24.71 -12.95
CA ASP A 851 57.64 -23.32 -12.57
C ASP A 851 56.49 -22.40 -13.00
N THR A 852 56.06 -21.54 -12.09
CA THR A 852 55.06 -20.46 -12.17
C THR A 852 53.60 -20.74 -11.72
N ASN A 853 53.25 -19.95 -10.70
CA ASN A 853 51.95 -19.43 -10.28
C ASN A 853 51.09 -20.16 -9.23
N LYS A 854 51.22 -19.63 -8.01
CA LYS A 854 50.14 -19.25 -7.09
C LYS A 854 48.95 -18.57 -7.81
N GLN A 855 47.76 -18.77 -7.21
CA GLN A 855 46.49 -17.99 -7.24
C GLN A 855 45.29 -18.53 -8.07
N GLU A 856 44.15 -18.54 -7.33
CA GLU A 856 42.73 -18.45 -7.70
C GLU A 856 41.88 -19.72 -7.96
N GLY A 857 40.83 -19.84 -7.13
CA GLY A 857 39.68 -20.73 -7.28
C GLY A 857 38.46 -19.99 -7.86
N GLN A 858 37.51 -20.73 -8.43
CA GLN A 858 36.35 -20.20 -9.15
C GLN A 858 35.00 -20.44 -8.44
N GLU A 859 34.15 -19.42 -8.59
CA GLU A 859 32.84 -19.14 -8.02
C GLU A 859 31.66 -19.83 -8.77
N SER A 860 30.48 -19.91 -8.14
CA SER A 860 29.21 -20.26 -8.80
C SER A 860 28.52 -18.99 -9.35
N GLU A 861 28.22 -18.98 -10.65
CA GLU A 861 27.70 -17.79 -11.36
C GLU A 861 26.22 -17.44 -11.02
N THR A 862 25.98 -16.16 -10.74
CA THR A 862 24.65 -15.52 -10.67
C THR A 862 24.15 -15.16 -12.08
N PRO A 863 22.83 -15.15 -12.37
CA PRO A 863 22.33 -14.75 -13.68
C PRO A 863 22.68 -13.28 -13.96
N THR A 864 23.46 -13.03 -15.01
CA THR A 864 23.96 -11.70 -15.36
C THR A 864 22.80 -10.76 -15.71
N ALA A 865 22.57 -9.74 -14.88
CA ALA A 865 21.65 -8.65 -15.20
C ALA A 865 22.36 -7.61 -16.09
N TYR A 866 21.77 -7.26 -17.24
CA TYR A 866 22.35 -6.29 -18.17
C TYR A 866 21.96 -4.86 -17.80
N PHE A 867 22.92 -3.94 -17.86
CA PHE A 867 22.67 -2.52 -17.62
C PHE A 867 21.93 -1.87 -18.82
N PRO A 868 20.79 -1.19 -18.62
CA PRO A 868 20.00 -0.64 -19.72
C PRO A 868 20.63 0.67 -20.24
N LEU A 869 21.29 0.60 -21.41
CA LEU A 869 21.98 1.73 -22.01
C LEU A 869 21.43 2.04 -23.41
N PHE A 870 21.23 3.33 -23.71
CA PHE A 870 20.74 3.82 -25.00
C PHE A 870 21.85 4.58 -25.74
N PHE A 871 22.07 4.25 -27.01
CA PHE A 871 23.04 4.93 -27.88
C PHE A 871 22.32 5.91 -28.82
N ASN A 872 22.89 7.10 -29.00
CA ASN A 872 22.48 7.99 -30.08
C ASN A 872 23.05 7.48 -31.42
N LEU A 873 22.17 7.00 -32.30
CA LEU A 873 22.55 6.39 -33.58
C LEU A 873 22.45 7.35 -34.77
N ASN A 874 22.06 8.61 -34.56
CA ASN A 874 21.92 9.55 -35.66
C ASN A 874 23.27 9.80 -36.36
N GLY A 875 23.38 9.41 -37.63
CA GLY A 875 24.62 9.47 -38.42
C GLY A 875 25.69 8.46 -37.99
N ALA A 876 25.35 7.44 -37.18
CA ALA A 876 26.30 6.41 -36.79
C ALA A 876 26.50 5.40 -37.92
N ASP A 877 27.75 5.13 -38.29
CA ASP A 877 28.08 4.13 -39.29
C ASP A 877 28.02 2.71 -38.70
N VAL A 878 27.02 1.94 -39.16
CA VAL A 878 26.71 0.60 -38.66
C VAL A 878 26.84 -0.43 -39.77
N LEU A 879 27.67 -1.44 -39.54
CA LEU A 879 27.84 -2.57 -40.44
C LEU A 879 26.95 -3.75 -40.02
N ILE A 880 26.22 -4.33 -40.97
CA ILE A 880 25.53 -5.61 -40.80
C ILE A 880 26.12 -6.62 -41.79
N VAL A 881 26.61 -7.74 -41.28
CA VAL A 881 27.10 -8.84 -42.11
C VAL A 881 26.06 -9.95 -42.13
N GLY A 882 25.48 -10.18 -43.31
CA GLY A 882 24.34 -11.08 -43.53
C GLY A 882 23.05 -10.33 -43.91
N ALA A 883 22.22 -10.97 -44.75
CA ALA A 883 20.99 -10.36 -45.31
C ALA A 883 19.74 -11.26 -45.17
N GLY A 884 19.73 -12.11 -44.14
CA GLY A 884 18.56 -12.93 -43.77
C GLY A 884 17.44 -12.15 -43.07
N LYS A 885 16.36 -12.84 -42.69
CA LYS A 885 15.16 -12.22 -42.08
C LYS A 885 15.44 -11.49 -40.75
N ILE A 886 16.41 -11.96 -39.97
CA ILE A 886 16.81 -11.31 -38.70
C ILE A 886 17.58 -10.02 -38.99
N ALA A 887 18.50 -10.08 -39.95
CA ALA A 887 19.29 -8.93 -40.39
C ALA A 887 18.39 -7.82 -40.95
N SER A 888 17.40 -8.14 -41.79
CA SER A 888 16.49 -7.14 -42.36
C SER A 888 15.65 -6.42 -41.30
N ARG A 889 15.19 -7.14 -40.27
CA ARG A 889 14.45 -6.53 -39.15
C ARG A 889 15.31 -5.55 -38.36
N ARG A 890 16.55 -5.93 -38.05
CA ARG A 890 17.48 -5.05 -37.31
C ARG A 890 17.92 -3.86 -38.14
N ALA A 891 18.17 -4.06 -39.44
CA ALA A 891 18.51 -2.99 -40.38
C ALA A 891 17.43 -1.91 -40.44
N SER A 892 16.14 -2.31 -40.56
CA SER A 892 15.02 -1.35 -40.55
C SER A 892 15.00 -0.53 -39.27
N VAL A 893 15.09 -1.19 -38.11
CA VAL A 893 15.06 -0.51 -36.80
C VAL A 893 16.23 0.46 -36.67
N LEU A 894 17.45 0.05 -37.02
CA LEU A 894 18.63 0.93 -36.95
C LEU A 894 18.48 2.16 -37.87
N ALA A 895 17.99 1.97 -39.09
CA ALA A 895 17.73 3.06 -40.03
C ALA A 895 16.64 4.02 -39.52
N ASP A 896 15.57 3.52 -38.90
CA ASP A 896 14.48 4.34 -38.33
C ASP A 896 14.95 5.18 -37.10
N PHE A 897 16.11 4.85 -36.52
CA PHE A 897 16.81 5.64 -35.49
C PHE A 897 17.96 6.50 -36.05
N GLY A 898 18.08 6.61 -37.38
CA GLY A 898 19.00 7.52 -38.05
C GLY A 898 20.41 6.97 -38.29
N ALA A 899 20.63 5.65 -38.14
CA ALA A 899 21.92 5.04 -38.44
C ALA A 899 22.19 4.96 -39.95
N GLU A 900 23.44 5.15 -40.36
CA GLU A 900 23.90 4.86 -41.72
C GLU A 900 24.26 3.37 -41.81
N VAL A 901 23.30 2.56 -42.28
CA VAL A 901 23.41 1.10 -42.26
C VAL A 901 24.01 0.58 -43.57
N THR A 902 25.20 -0.01 -43.49
CA THR A 902 25.81 -0.77 -44.59
C THR A 902 25.60 -2.27 -44.38
N VAL A 903 25.02 -2.95 -45.36
CA VAL A 903 24.83 -4.41 -45.36
C VAL A 903 25.84 -5.05 -46.30
N ILE A 904 26.53 -6.11 -45.86
CA ILE A 904 27.42 -6.92 -46.70
C ILE A 904 26.93 -8.36 -46.72
N ALA A 905 26.47 -8.79 -47.88
CA ALA A 905 26.08 -10.17 -48.16
C ALA A 905 25.99 -10.37 -49.68
N PRO A 906 26.41 -11.53 -50.23
CA PRO A 906 26.28 -11.82 -51.67
C PRO A 906 24.82 -11.84 -52.14
N GLU A 907 23.93 -12.37 -51.30
CA GLU A 907 22.50 -12.53 -51.57
C GLU A 907 21.70 -12.30 -50.28
N GLY A 908 20.40 -12.07 -50.40
CA GLY A 908 19.55 -11.79 -49.24
C GLY A 908 18.06 -11.86 -49.54
N CYS A 909 17.26 -11.74 -48.47
CA CYS A 909 15.81 -11.89 -48.53
C CYS A 909 15.10 -10.69 -49.18
N THR A 910 13.85 -10.91 -49.63
CA THR A 910 13.02 -9.87 -50.29
C THR A 910 12.89 -8.60 -49.46
N ALA A 911 12.77 -8.72 -48.13
CA ALA A 911 12.68 -7.57 -47.23
C ALA A 911 13.95 -6.71 -47.22
N MET A 912 15.13 -7.31 -47.39
CA MET A 912 16.38 -6.55 -47.47
C MET A 912 16.48 -5.77 -48.79
N ARG A 913 16.04 -6.37 -49.92
CA ARG A 913 15.98 -5.70 -51.23
C ARG A 913 15.03 -4.49 -51.19
N GLN A 914 13.94 -4.61 -50.46
CA GLN A 914 13.00 -3.51 -50.27
C GLN A 914 13.66 -2.33 -49.53
N LEU A 915 14.37 -2.59 -48.43
CA LEU A 915 15.10 -1.54 -47.68
C LEU A 915 16.17 -0.84 -48.54
N GLU A 916 16.86 -1.58 -49.41
CA GLU A 916 17.81 -1.03 -50.37
C GLU A 916 17.11 -0.12 -51.41
N THR A 917 15.98 -0.57 -51.95
CA THR A 917 15.19 0.20 -52.93
C THR A 917 14.60 1.47 -52.33
N GLU A 918 14.21 1.41 -51.05
CA GLU A 918 13.73 2.56 -50.26
C GLU A 918 14.85 3.53 -49.85
N GLY A 919 16.12 3.20 -50.15
CA GLY A 919 17.28 4.03 -49.81
C GLY A 919 17.60 4.05 -48.31
N LYS A 920 17.05 3.13 -47.51
CA LYS A 920 17.28 3.07 -46.06
C LYS A 920 18.61 2.43 -45.68
N ILE A 921 19.21 1.66 -46.59
CA ILE A 921 20.46 0.94 -46.38
C ILE A 921 21.35 1.03 -47.62
N LEU A 922 22.66 0.88 -47.43
CA LEU A 922 23.63 0.63 -48.50
C LEU A 922 23.99 -0.86 -48.53
N TRP A 923 23.53 -1.61 -49.53
CA TRP A 923 23.85 -3.03 -49.63
C TRP A 923 24.99 -3.29 -50.65
N LYS A 924 26.07 -3.89 -50.16
CA LYS A 924 27.16 -4.42 -50.99
C LYS A 924 26.96 -5.91 -51.24
N HIS A 925 26.56 -6.24 -52.47
CA HIS A 925 26.31 -7.61 -52.95
C HIS A 925 27.61 -8.41 -53.17
N ARG A 926 28.35 -8.65 -52.09
CA ARG A 926 29.59 -9.45 -52.09
C ARG A 926 29.86 -10.11 -50.74
N PRO A 927 30.78 -11.09 -50.66
CA PRO A 927 31.25 -11.62 -49.38
C PRO A 927 31.94 -10.56 -48.52
N PHE A 928 31.89 -10.77 -47.21
CA PHE A 928 32.55 -9.92 -46.22
C PHE A 928 34.08 -10.10 -46.22
N THR A 929 34.78 -8.99 -46.02
CA THR A 929 36.25 -8.94 -45.84
C THR A 929 36.57 -8.18 -44.55
N LEU A 930 37.68 -8.51 -43.90
CA LEU A 930 38.01 -7.94 -42.59
C LEU A 930 38.21 -6.41 -42.61
N SER A 931 38.64 -5.85 -43.75
CA SER A 931 38.77 -4.41 -43.95
C SER A 931 37.42 -3.67 -43.92
N ASP A 932 36.30 -4.38 -44.04
CA ASP A 932 34.96 -3.76 -43.98
C ASP A 932 34.60 -3.25 -42.58
N LEU A 933 35.28 -3.76 -41.55
CA LEU A 933 35.16 -3.29 -40.17
C LEU A 933 35.86 -1.95 -39.95
N ASP A 934 36.80 -1.56 -40.81
CA ASP A 934 37.63 -0.38 -40.56
C ASP A 934 36.77 0.89 -40.51
N GLY A 935 36.91 1.64 -39.41
CA GLY A 935 36.21 2.92 -39.20
C GLY A 935 34.74 2.81 -38.78
N ARG A 936 34.17 1.62 -38.61
CA ARG A 936 32.77 1.43 -38.19
C ARG A 936 32.61 1.70 -36.70
N LYS A 937 31.46 2.23 -36.29
CA LYS A 937 31.14 2.40 -34.85
C LYS A 937 30.50 1.16 -34.24
N MET A 938 29.78 0.39 -35.05
CA MET A 938 29.06 -0.79 -34.61
C MET A 938 29.03 -1.84 -35.73
N ALA A 939 29.12 -3.12 -35.34
CA ALA A 939 28.98 -4.24 -36.26
C ALA A 939 28.00 -5.29 -35.72
N LEU A 940 27.12 -5.80 -36.58
CA LEU A 940 26.23 -6.91 -36.29
C LEU A 940 26.58 -8.10 -37.17
N ALA A 941 27.00 -9.20 -36.54
CA ALA A 941 27.29 -10.46 -37.20
C ALA A 941 26.05 -11.35 -37.20
N ILE A 942 25.37 -11.46 -38.35
CA ILE A 942 24.08 -12.14 -38.51
C ILE A 942 24.12 -13.02 -39.77
N THR A 943 25.07 -13.94 -39.81
CA THR A 943 25.20 -14.94 -40.88
C THR A 943 24.88 -16.34 -40.37
N ASP A 944 24.60 -17.27 -41.27
CA ASP A 944 24.44 -18.70 -40.96
C ASP A 944 25.79 -19.41 -40.72
N ASP A 945 26.92 -18.70 -40.88
CA ASP A 945 28.28 -19.19 -40.60
C ASP A 945 28.74 -18.72 -39.22
N ALA A 946 28.64 -19.62 -38.23
CA ALA A 946 29.07 -19.35 -36.86
C ALA A 946 30.57 -19.00 -36.75
N SER A 947 31.41 -19.60 -37.61
CA SER A 947 32.85 -19.35 -37.60
C SER A 947 33.18 -17.93 -38.11
N LEU A 948 32.43 -17.46 -39.11
CA LEU A 948 32.50 -16.10 -39.60
C LEU A 948 32.00 -15.10 -38.56
N ASN A 949 30.88 -15.38 -37.89
CA ASN A 949 30.34 -14.51 -36.85
C ASN A 949 31.32 -14.31 -35.68
N MET A 950 31.94 -15.39 -35.22
CA MET A 950 32.97 -15.35 -34.16
C MET A 950 34.21 -14.55 -34.60
N ARG A 951 34.65 -14.70 -35.86
CA ARG A 951 35.75 -13.89 -36.41
C ARG A 951 35.43 -12.41 -36.46
N ILE A 952 34.20 -12.05 -36.85
CA ILE A 952 33.74 -10.64 -36.86
C ILE A 952 33.69 -10.09 -35.43
N ALA A 953 33.15 -10.85 -34.47
CA ALA A 953 33.09 -10.46 -33.06
C ALA A 953 34.48 -10.20 -32.48
N LYS A 954 35.41 -11.14 -32.66
CA LYS A 954 36.77 -11.00 -32.16
C LYS A 954 37.48 -9.77 -32.75
N GLN A 955 37.47 -9.62 -34.07
CA GLN A 955 38.20 -8.53 -34.73
C GLN A 955 37.54 -7.16 -34.55
N GLY A 956 36.22 -7.10 -34.44
CA GLY A 956 35.52 -5.86 -34.12
C GLY A 956 35.91 -5.35 -32.73
N LYS A 957 35.94 -6.24 -31.72
CA LYS A 957 36.40 -5.92 -30.36
C LYS A 957 37.85 -5.44 -30.34
N GLU A 958 38.76 -6.12 -31.04
CA GLU A 958 40.17 -5.70 -31.16
C GLU A 958 40.33 -4.30 -31.78
N LYS A 959 39.39 -3.87 -32.64
CA LYS A 959 39.37 -2.55 -33.28
C LYS A 959 38.57 -1.50 -32.49
N GLY A 960 38.04 -1.84 -31.30
CA GLY A 960 37.24 -0.94 -30.47
C GLY A 960 35.82 -0.68 -31.03
N ILE A 961 35.32 -1.56 -31.87
CA ILE A 961 33.99 -1.49 -32.49
C ILE A 961 33.02 -2.26 -31.61
N LEU A 962 31.84 -1.69 -31.33
CA LEU A 962 30.80 -2.42 -30.59
C LEU A 962 30.23 -3.55 -31.45
N VAL A 963 30.32 -4.80 -30.98
CA VAL A 963 29.83 -5.95 -31.76
C VAL A 963 28.64 -6.63 -31.10
N ASN A 964 27.65 -6.99 -31.93
CA ASN A 964 26.60 -7.94 -31.57
C ASN A 964 26.68 -9.19 -32.46
N ASN A 965 26.92 -10.33 -31.84
CA ASN A 965 26.86 -11.65 -32.48
C ASN A 965 25.49 -12.29 -32.21
N ALA A 966 24.67 -12.47 -33.26
CA ALA A 966 23.32 -12.98 -33.07
C ALA A 966 23.24 -14.44 -32.60
N GLY A 967 24.31 -15.23 -32.79
CA GLY A 967 24.35 -16.67 -32.46
C GLY A 967 25.03 -17.02 -31.13
N ASP A 968 25.75 -16.08 -30.51
CA ASP A 968 26.48 -16.31 -29.27
C ASP A 968 26.42 -15.07 -28.37
N LYS A 969 25.74 -15.21 -27.23
CA LYS A 969 25.49 -14.12 -26.27
C LYS A 969 26.75 -13.72 -25.50
N GLU A 970 27.72 -14.62 -25.32
CA GLU A 970 28.97 -14.34 -24.58
C GLU A 970 29.93 -13.50 -25.42
N GLN A 971 29.76 -13.51 -26.74
CA GLN A 971 30.59 -12.74 -27.67
C GLN A 971 30.00 -11.37 -28.06
N CYS A 972 28.96 -10.89 -27.37
CA CYS A 972 28.35 -9.58 -27.60
C CYS A 972 28.89 -8.51 -26.65
N ASP A 973 29.12 -7.29 -27.14
CA ASP A 973 29.39 -6.10 -26.30
C ASP A 973 28.09 -5.38 -25.91
N PHE A 974 27.04 -5.57 -26.71
CA PHE A 974 25.71 -5.05 -26.44
C PHE A 974 24.66 -6.02 -26.95
N TYR A 975 23.45 -5.96 -26.36
CA TYR A 975 22.31 -6.74 -26.81
C TYR A 975 21.37 -5.88 -27.65
N PHE A 976 20.74 -6.47 -28.66
CA PHE A 976 19.72 -5.81 -29.47
C PHE A 976 18.35 -6.03 -28.82
N PRO A 977 17.76 -5.04 -28.11
CA PRO A 977 16.54 -5.23 -27.35
C PRO A 977 15.30 -5.34 -28.25
N GLY A 978 14.19 -5.81 -27.67
CA GLY A 978 12.87 -5.50 -28.21
C GLY A 978 12.59 -4.01 -28.02
N ILE A 979 12.23 -3.30 -29.09
CA ILE A 979 12.02 -1.84 -29.05
C ILE A 979 10.54 -1.51 -29.20
N ALA A 980 10.01 -0.77 -28.23
CA ALA A 980 8.72 -0.07 -28.28
C ALA A 980 8.97 1.43 -28.39
N ARG A 981 8.36 2.10 -29.37
CA ARG A 981 8.58 3.52 -29.63
C ARG A 981 7.29 4.19 -30.07
N GLU A 982 7.03 5.36 -29.49
CA GLU A 982 5.93 6.24 -29.87
C GLU A 982 6.39 7.70 -29.74
N GLY A 983 6.44 8.42 -30.86
CA GLY A 983 7.02 9.78 -30.91
C GLY A 983 8.47 9.84 -30.38
N SER A 984 8.69 10.64 -29.34
CA SER A 984 9.98 10.80 -28.65
C SER A 984 10.20 9.80 -27.51
N LEU A 985 9.19 8.99 -27.15
CA LEU A 985 9.28 7.99 -26.10
C LEU A 985 9.80 6.67 -26.69
N VAL A 986 10.84 6.12 -26.07
CA VAL A 986 11.47 4.85 -26.49
C VAL A 986 11.68 3.97 -25.26
N ALA A 987 11.28 2.71 -25.36
CA ALA A 987 11.56 1.68 -24.37
C ALA A 987 12.28 0.49 -25.03
N GLY A 988 13.33 0.00 -24.38
CA GLY A 988 14.07 -1.21 -24.77
C GLY A 988 13.85 -2.31 -23.74
N VAL A 989 13.54 -3.52 -24.19
CA VAL A 989 13.30 -4.70 -23.33
C VAL A 989 14.29 -5.80 -23.67
N THR A 990 14.98 -6.30 -22.66
CA THR A 990 15.89 -7.46 -22.73
C THR A 990 15.53 -8.45 -21.62
N ALA A 991 15.72 -9.75 -21.86
CA ALA A 991 15.61 -10.78 -20.84
C ALA A 991 16.94 -11.55 -20.72
N SER A 992 17.37 -11.88 -19.51
CA SER A 992 18.49 -12.79 -19.25
C SER A 992 18.04 -14.24 -19.49
N GLY A 993 18.90 -15.07 -20.08
CA GLY A 993 18.56 -16.46 -20.43
C GLY A 993 17.75 -16.64 -21.73
N ALA A 994 17.23 -17.84 -21.95
CA ALA A 994 16.62 -18.28 -23.22
C ALA A 994 15.18 -17.78 -23.46
N ASP A 995 14.61 -16.94 -22.58
CA ASP A 995 13.20 -16.53 -22.65
C ASP A 995 12.96 -15.32 -23.57
N HIS A 996 13.17 -15.56 -24.88
CA HIS A 996 12.89 -14.59 -25.93
C HIS A 996 11.38 -14.26 -26.08
N HIS A 997 10.49 -15.10 -25.53
CA HIS A 997 9.05 -14.91 -25.59
C HIS A 997 8.56 -13.84 -24.61
N LEU A 998 9.10 -13.81 -23.40
CA LEU A 998 8.77 -12.79 -22.40
C LEU A 998 9.14 -11.38 -22.89
N ALA A 999 10.39 -11.19 -23.34
CA ALA A 999 10.86 -9.88 -23.83
C ALA A 999 9.99 -9.36 -24.99
N ARG A 1000 9.57 -10.25 -25.89
CA ARG A 1000 8.67 -9.91 -27.00
C ARG A 1000 7.28 -9.50 -26.52
N THR A 1001 6.68 -10.29 -25.63
CA THR A 1001 5.33 -10.04 -25.10
C THR A 1001 5.25 -8.71 -24.37
N VAL A 1002 6.28 -8.40 -23.57
CA VAL A 1002 6.38 -7.11 -22.86
C VAL A 1002 6.56 -5.96 -23.84
N THR A 1003 7.40 -6.14 -24.88
CA THR A 1003 7.59 -5.12 -25.92
C THR A 1003 6.28 -4.83 -26.67
N GLU A 1004 5.50 -5.85 -27.01
CA GLU A 1004 4.20 -5.70 -27.72
C GLU A 1004 3.18 -4.95 -26.84
N LYS A 1005 3.04 -5.33 -25.57
CA LYS A 1005 2.18 -4.61 -24.61
C LYS A 1005 2.58 -3.16 -24.40
N LEU A 1006 3.89 -2.87 -24.37
CA LEU A 1006 4.39 -1.50 -24.25
C LEU A 1006 4.03 -0.66 -25.48
N LYS A 1007 4.06 -1.23 -26.69
CA LYS A 1007 3.60 -0.53 -27.89
C LYS A 1007 2.11 -0.22 -27.83
N GLU A 1008 1.28 -1.22 -27.51
CA GLU A 1008 -0.17 -1.02 -27.38
C GLU A 1008 -0.49 0.06 -26.33
N TRP A 1009 0.18 0.00 -25.18
CA TRP A 1009 0.02 1.02 -24.14
C TRP A 1009 0.43 2.41 -24.64
N MET A 1010 1.59 2.54 -25.28
CA MET A 1010 2.05 3.82 -25.81
C MET A 1010 1.08 4.39 -26.87
N GLU A 1011 0.50 3.55 -27.72
CA GLU A 1011 -0.51 3.94 -28.72
C GLU A 1011 -1.81 4.46 -28.05
N THR A 1012 -2.28 3.81 -26.98
CA THR A 1012 -3.51 4.25 -26.26
C THR A 1012 -3.35 5.63 -25.59
N GLN A 1013 -2.15 5.96 -25.13
CA GLN A 1013 -1.86 7.27 -24.52
C GLN A 1013 -1.81 8.41 -25.54
N LYS A 1014 -1.70 8.08 -26.84
CA LYS A 1014 -1.76 9.04 -27.94
C LYS A 1014 -3.20 9.39 -28.35
N SER A 1015 -4.17 8.52 -28.08
CA SER A 1015 -5.60 8.79 -28.33
C SER A 1015 -6.29 9.62 -27.24
N GLU A 1016 -5.64 9.82 -26.09
CA GLU A 1016 -6.14 10.62 -24.96
C GLU A 1016 -5.52 12.05 -24.89
N LYS A 1017 -4.66 12.41 -25.85
CA LYS A 1017 -4.15 13.77 -26.09
C LYS A 1017 -4.63 14.28 -27.44
#